data_AF-A0A8H5QS30-F1
#
_entry.id   AF-A0A8H5QS30-F1
#
_cell.length_a   1.000
_cell.length_b   1.000
_cell.length_c   1.000
_cell.angle_alpha   90.00
_cell.angle_beta   90.00
_cell.angle_gamma   90.00
#
_symmetry.space_group_name_H-M   'P 1'
#
loop_
_entity.id
_entity.type
_entity.pdbx_description
1 polymer ?
#
loop_
_entity_poly.entity_id
_entity_poly.type
_entity_poly.pdbx_seq_one_letter_code
_entity_poly.pdbx_strand_id
1 'polypeptide(L)'
;MFNKGRAECTYEAPPPPKPRKRAADEDLLARLAQYEQLMQKNGVDYSQHANVWVSSGLETKKEDDPTVSDAATELCLWSKLSHELKYPPTLTLRNKDDPYLHSSPSFHCMIFDPEPKAYENHPEPKQIFFFWQTFVECVNPLIKIVHVPSLQKRILEASWDLANIPKPLSALMFSIYLLSVTSLSSEACQSSLGEDRGALLTRYRTATVRALTAADFMTTKDLETLQAMVLFTFSNPETDLASTMTAVAIRAGQMMGLHKSDTDAKLTFFEKEMRIRLWWQIKGLDSRVRASSTPGIKLARSEFGDVRLPFNINDADLHPDMLEPPVQHTGPTEMVCVLMKFEVTQWLRSSPKAAKVFDCIAPGFGRPWGSTKAEDEAINELEAIYTEKYLVKLDRAVPFHDLTYAMAKLAIARMRFRLHHPRARAAPGDADVYMTKEDSDILFNAALSFLELVNVGFESKFSSQMFTHLTSLYQIDAWIYVISELRRRPSGPRINLAWKLVDSLYTDHPELVDSVDNSLYTAFGNLTLEAWEARRKVLTDGENAPACIELLWSKRRVGQGDAEMAGSALDAWDFNVGDDLLDWNYWSDFIEECLEMFQNKVMGVTSEPALDVGNDTESNFSADRAPNDEEQLEALDLIHHWLTLMLDDKLFLPPIGDNPQKILDIGTGTGIWAINVADEYPSASVIATDITPTQPSFVPPNVEFQIDDAQLEWTFEPESFDFIHIRYLQGTIGDWDRLYSQMYKALKPGGWFQHIEPDLQMLSQNPEIKVDDEQYASPPFLFTTFLTNTSIFTRWAKIFTQVGETIGCTFDFSNGKLATLAKDAGFVSVTPQTHKIPVGRWPRDKKKKELGTFVGLSLSQALDGFVKLPLCEILKWSPAEMQLFAAEMRKVLMNPKTQAYGHVFSVYGQKPERPKESSPAAE
;
A
#
# COMPACT_ATOMS: atom_id res chain seq x y z
N MET A 1 38.31 71.59 16.66
CA MET A 1 38.11 71.15 18.06
C MET A 1 36.63 70.76 18.16
N PHE A 2 36.20 69.51 18.34
CA PHE A 2 36.59 68.40 19.22
C PHE A 2 35.88 67.13 18.71
N ASN A 3 36.25 65.88 18.97
CA ASN A 3 37.49 65.20 19.35
C ASN A 3 37.21 63.73 18.97
N LYS A 4 38.13 63.07 18.26
CA LYS A 4 38.01 61.65 17.88
C LYS A 4 38.23 60.77 19.13
N GLY A 5 37.22 60.00 19.54
CA GLY A 5 37.42 58.86 20.43
C GLY A 5 37.89 57.65 19.63
N ARG A 6 39.14 57.22 19.84
CA ARG A 6 39.66 55.94 19.34
C ARG A 6 39.01 54.79 20.13
N ALA A 7 38.31 53.89 19.44
CA ALA A 7 38.08 52.53 19.90
C ALA A 7 38.83 51.60 18.95
N GLU A 8 39.74 50.78 19.48
CA GLU A 8 40.37 49.68 18.75
C GLU A 8 39.33 48.61 18.44
N CYS A 9 39.11 48.33 17.16
CA CYS A 9 38.30 47.21 16.71
C CYS A 9 39.21 45.99 16.61
N THR A 10 39.20 45.13 17.62
CA THR A 10 39.74 43.77 17.55
C THR A 10 38.66 42.86 16.96
N TYR A 11 38.92 42.36 15.75
CA TYR A 11 38.11 41.32 15.12
C TYR A 11 38.36 39.98 15.81
N GLU A 12 37.38 39.47 16.56
CA GLU A 12 37.32 38.04 16.93
C GLU A 12 36.63 37.28 15.81
N ALA A 13 37.36 36.37 15.16
CA ALA A 13 36.78 35.47 14.17
C ALA A 13 35.72 34.57 14.85
N PRO A 14 34.54 34.38 14.25
CA PRO A 14 33.53 33.47 14.80
C PRO A 14 34.11 32.06 14.91
N PRO A 15 33.74 31.29 15.96
CA PRO A 15 34.25 29.94 16.14
C PRO A 15 33.92 29.10 14.89
N PRO A 16 34.84 28.22 14.45
CA PRO A 16 34.63 27.41 13.26
C PRO A 16 33.33 26.60 13.41
N PRO A 17 32.53 26.47 12.34
CA PRO A 17 31.28 25.74 12.39
C PRO A 17 31.57 24.31 12.84
N LYS A 18 30.98 23.89 13.96
CA LYS A 18 31.00 22.49 14.39
C LYS A 18 30.43 21.63 13.25
N PRO A 19 31.05 20.49 12.91
CA PRO A 19 30.52 19.63 11.86
C PRO A 19 29.13 19.15 12.27
N ARG A 20 28.10 19.63 11.57
CA ARG A 20 26.75 19.08 11.64
C ARG A 20 26.82 17.63 11.17
N LYS A 21 26.32 16.69 11.98
CA LYS A 21 26.03 15.32 11.53
C LYS A 21 25.22 15.41 10.23
N ARG A 22 25.77 14.86 9.15
CA ARG A 22 25.14 14.83 7.82
C ARG A 22 23.84 14.04 7.91
N ALA A 23 22.70 14.72 7.73
CA ALA A 23 21.42 14.07 7.42
C ALA A 23 21.38 13.58 5.95
N ALA A 24 22.37 13.97 5.13
CA ALA A 24 22.54 13.53 3.75
C ALA A 24 23.04 12.07 3.62
N ASP A 25 23.53 11.46 4.71
CA ASP A 25 24.00 10.07 4.66
C ASP A 25 22.83 9.07 4.68
N GLU A 26 21.69 9.36 5.33
CA GLU A 26 20.55 8.43 5.40
C GLU A 26 19.80 8.30 4.08
N ASP A 27 19.62 9.39 3.33
CA ASP A 27 18.94 9.37 2.02
C ASP A 27 19.83 8.75 0.94
N LEU A 28 21.13 9.06 0.96
CA LEU A 28 22.12 8.41 0.10
C LEU A 28 22.21 6.90 0.39
N LEU A 29 22.19 6.50 1.67
CA LEU A 29 22.19 5.10 2.09
C LEU A 29 20.85 4.40 1.77
N ALA A 30 19.73 5.11 1.83
CA ALA A 30 18.42 4.58 1.43
C ALA A 30 18.36 4.36 -0.09
N ARG A 31 18.83 5.32 -0.89
CA ARG A 31 18.94 5.18 -2.36
C ARG A 31 19.94 4.09 -2.75
N LEU A 32 21.09 4.00 -2.07
CA LEU A 32 22.05 2.91 -2.26
C LEU A 32 21.45 1.55 -1.91
N ALA A 33 20.74 1.43 -0.77
CA ALA A 33 20.07 0.19 -0.40
C ALA A 33 18.97 -0.20 -1.39
N GLN A 34 18.27 0.79 -1.95
CA GLN A 34 17.24 0.58 -2.97
C GLN A 34 17.87 0.13 -4.30
N TYR A 35 18.99 0.72 -4.73
CA TYR A 35 19.74 0.28 -5.92
C TYR A 35 20.37 -1.09 -5.73
N GLU A 36 20.94 -1.39 -4.55
CA GLU A 36 21.46 -2.72 -4.22
C GLU A 36 20.35 -3.77 -4.22
N GLN A 37 19.18 -3.48 -3.63
CA GLN A 37 18.01 -4.37 -3.70
C GLN A 37 17.53 -4.58 -5.12
N LEU A 38 17.54 -3.54 -5.97
CA LEU A 38 17.15 -3.67 -7.36
C LEU A 38 18.17 -4.45 -8.19
N MET A 39 19.47 -4.27 -7.94
CA MET A 39 20.54 -5.09 -8.54
C MET A 39 20.43 -6.56 -8.10
N GLN A 40 20.12 -6.83 -6.81
CA GLN A 40 19.92 -8.17 -6.27
C GLN A 40 18.66 -8.86 -6.81
N LYS A 41 17.51 -8.17 -6.79
CA LYS A 41 16.24 -8.64 -7.36
C LYS A 41 16.40 -9.05 -8.82
N ASN A 42 17.41 -8.48 -9.47
CA ASN A 42 17.71 -8.69 -10.87
C ASN A 42 19.08 -9.34 -11.16
N GLY A 43 19.66 -9.99 -10.14
CA GLY A 43 20.81 -10.88 -10.24
C GLY A 43 21.98 -10.27 -11.01
N VAL A 44 22.27 -9.02 -10.68
CA VAL A 44 23.51 -8.30 -10.99
C VAL A 44 24.41 -8.44 -9.76
N ASP A 45 25.54 -9.11 -9.90
CA ASP A 45 26.47 -9.36 -8.80
C ASP A 45 27.41 -8.15 -8.58
N TYR A 46 27.11 -7.30 -7.60
CA TYR A 46 27.86 -6.08 -7.30
C TYR A 46 29.00 -6.28 -6.29
N SER A 47 29.25 -7.52 -5.83
CA SER A 47 30.27 -7.85 -4.84
C SER A 47 31.70 -7.41 -5.23
N GLN A 48 31.98 -7.30 -6.53
CA GLN A 48 33.28 -6.84 -7.06
C GLN A 48 33.51 -5.32 -6.96
N HIS A 49 32.47 -4.52 -6.69
CA HIS A 49 32.55 -3.06 -6.59
C HIS A 49 32.40 -2.53 -5.15
N ALA A 50 32.06 -3.40 -4.19
CA ALA A 50 31.91 -3.04 -2.79
C ALA A 50 33.21 -2.62 -2.08
N ASN A 51 34.38 -2.83 -2.70
CA ASN A 51 35.69 -2.70 -2.05
C ASN A 51 36.67 -1.72 -2.73
N VAL A 52 36.20 -0.61 -3.26
CA VAL A 52 37.09 0.51 -3.58
C VAL A 52 36.62 1.71 -2.78
N TRP A 53 37.28 1.97 -1.66
CA TRP A 53 37.80 3.28 -1.21
C TRP A 53 38.48 3.08 0.17
N VAL A 54 39.81 2.95 0.11
CA VAL A 54 40.87 3.17 1.11
C VAL A 54 40.51 2.96 2.60
N SER A 55 40.85 1.78 3.13
CA SER A 55 41.02 1.55 4.57
C SER A 55 42.38 2.07 5.04
N SER A 56 42.37 3.11 5.88
CA SER A 56 43.50 3.38 6.78
C SER A 56 43.51 2.31 7.88
N GLY A 57 44.66 1.68 8.04
CA GLY A 57 44.81 0.44 8.78
C GLY A 57 44.55 0.55 10.28
N LEU A 58 43.89 -0.49 10.80
CA LEU A 58 44.11 -0.97 12.16
C LEU A 58 43.72 -2.46 12.18
N GLU A 59 44.75 -3.30 12.28
CA GLU A 59 44.63 -4.72 12.55
C GLU A 59 44.06 -4.92 13.95
N THR A 60 42.97 -5.69 14.06
CA THR A 60 42.62 -6.37 15.31
C THR A 60 42.29 -7.83 15.02
N LYS A 61 43.10 -8.69 15.63
CA LYS A 61 43.08 -10.16 15.58
C LYS A 61 41.70 -10.72 15.94
N LYS A 62 41.25 -11.72 15.17
CA LYS A 62 40.22 -12.67 15.60
C LYS A 62 40.83 -13.65 16.60
N GLU A 63 40.25 -13.71 17.79
CA GLU A 63 40.34 -14.88 18.67
C GLU A 63 39.07 -15.71 18.48
N ASP A 64 39.27 -17.00 18.21
CA ASP A 64 38.25 -18.04 18.21
C ASP A 64 37.85 -18.39 19.66
N ASP A 65 36.55 -18.57 19.92
CA ASP A 65 36.03 -19.32 21.07
C ASP A 65 34.64 -19.92 20.70
N PRO A 66 34.16 -21.02 21.33
CA PRO A 66 33.89 -22.26 20.62
C PRO A 66 32.43 -22.74 20.73
N THR A 67 32.04 -23.62 19.82
CA THR A 67 31.00 -24.68 19.93
C THR A 67 29.74 -24.39 20.76
N VAL A 68 28.63 -24.07 20.08
CA VAL A 68 27.27 -24.37 20.55
C VAL A 68 26.83 -25.69 19.91
N SER A 69 26.29 -26.61 20.70
CA SER A 69 25.85 -27.94 20.26
C SER A 69 24.73 -27.85 19.20
N ASP A 70 24.92 -28.52 18.06
CA ASP A 70 23.90 -28.66 17.01
C ASP A 70 22.68 -29.43 17.53
N ALA A 71 21.57 -28.73 17.78
CA ALA A 71 20.26 -29.34 17.85
C ALA A 71 19.86 -29.76 16.43
N ALA A 72 19.50 -31.04 16.24
CA ALA A 72 19.08 -31.54 14.93
C ALA A 72 17.86 -30.75 14.40
N THR A 73 18.02 -30.09 13.26
CA THR A 73 16.95 -29.35 12.57
C THR A 73 16.25 -30.25 11.55
N GLU A 74 14.91 -30.24 11.52
CA GLU A 74 14.08 -31.01 10.59
C GLU A 74 13.43 -30.11 9.54
N LEU A 75 13.13 -30.67 8.36
CA LEU A 75 12.41 -29.96 7.29
C LEU A 75 10.97 -29.64 7.72
N CYS A 76 10.60 -28.37 7.68
CA CYS A 76 9.27 -27.88 8.02
C CYS A 76 8.22 -28.36 6.99
N LEU A 77 7.05 -28.81 7.46
CA LEU A 77 5.95 -29.20 6.56
C LEU A 77 5.45 -28.05 5.69
N TRP A 78 5.61 -26.81 6.17
CA TRP A 78 5.26 -25.60 5.43
C TRP A 78 5.96 -25.51 4.07
N SER A 79 7.22 -25.94 3.98
CA SER A 79 7.99 -25.90 2.73
C SER A 79 7.43 -26.79 1.62
N LYS A 80 6.63 -27.80 1.98
CA LYS A 80 5.99 -28.74 1.04
C LYS A 80 4.56 -28.36 0.66
N LEU A 81 4.04 -27.25 1.18
CA LEU A 81 2.70 -26.79 0.82
C LEU A 81 2.67 -26.23 -0.61
N SER A 82 1.51 -26.28 -1.26
CA SER A 82 1.31 -25.64 -2.56
C SER A 82 1.51 -24.12 -2.46
N HIS A 83 1.80 -23.47 -3.58
CA HIS A 83 2.01 -22.02 -3.63
C HIS A 83 0.82 -21.25 -3.05
N GLU A 84 -0.41 -21.69 -3.33
CA GLU A 84 -1.64 -21.08 -2.83
C GLU A 84 -1.79 -21.17 -1.30
N LEU A 85 -1.32 -22.25 -0.68
CA LEU A 85 -1.31 -22.39 0.78
C LEU A 85 -0.12 -21.64 1.41
N LYS A 86 1.01 -21.56 0.72
CA LYS A 86 2.17 -20.76 1.16
C LYS A 86 1.89 -19.26 1.08
N TYR A 87 1.16 -18.81 0.07
CA TYR A 87 0.85 -17.40 -0.21
C TYR A 87 -0.65 -17.26 -0.53
N PRO A 88 -1.53 -17.38 0.46
CA PRO A 88 -2.97 -17.35 0.24
C PRO A 88 -3.40 -15.96 -0.28
N PRO A 89 -4.19 -15.88 -1.36
CA PRO A 89 -4.67 -14.62 -1.92
C PRO A 89 -5.58 -13.84 -0.97
N THR A 90 -6.25 -14.55 -0.06
CA THR A 90 -7.10 -13.98 1.00
C THR A 90 -6.49 -14.30 2.35
N LEU A 91 -6.29 -13.30 3.20
CA LEU A 91 -5.62 -13.44 4.49
C LEU A 91 -6.58 -13.61 5.69
N THR A 92 -7.86 -13.36 5.48
CA THR A 92 -8.91 -13.38 6.50
C THR A 92 -10.15 -14.10 5.99
N LEU A 93 -10.68 -15.02 6.79
CA LEU A 93 -12.01 -15.59 6.56
C LEU A 93 -13.03 -14.67 7.24
N ARG A 94 -13.92 -14.05 6.46
CA ARG A 94 -14.88 -13.07 6.96
C ARG A 94 -16.07 -13.78 7.59
N ASN A 95 -16.53 -13.29 8.73
CA ASN A 95 -17.76 -13.77 9.35
C ASN A 95 -18.97 -13.40 8.47
N LYS A 96 -20.02 -14.21 8.44
CA LYS A 96 -21.27 -13.92 7.71
C LYS A 96 -21.91 -12.56 8.05
N ASP A 97 -21.70 -12.09 9.29
CA ASP A 97 -22.19 -10.81 9.76
C ASP A 97 -21.12 -9.69 9.65
N ASP A 98 -20.03 -9.89 8.90
CA ASP A 98 -19.03 -8.84 8.66
C ASP A 98 -19.68 -7.65 7.91
N PRO A 99 -19.62 -6.41 8.46
CA PRO A 99 -20.20 -5.23 7.82
C PRO A 99 -19.62 -4.90 6.45
N TYR A 100 -18.46 -5.47 6.09
CA TYR A 100 -17.82 -5.31 4.77
C TYR A 100 -18.59 -6.04 3.66
N LEU A 101 -19.39 -7.07 4.00
CA LEU A 101 -20.22 -7.80 3.04
C LEU A 101 -21.41 -6.96 2.53
N HIS A 102 -21.70 -5.83 3.18
CA HIS A 102 -22.75 -4.91 2.76
C HIS A 102 -22.13 -3.66 2.10
N SER A 103 -22.29 -3.56 0.78
CA SER A 103 -21.85 -2.42 -0.03
C SER A 103 -22.32 -1.10 0.56
N SER A 104 -21.40 -0.14 0.71
CA SER A 104 -21.74 1.22 1.14
C SER A 104 -22.05 2.08 -0.09
N PRO A 105 -23.01 3.03 0.00
CA PRO A 105 -23.16 4.05 -1.03
C PRO A 105 -21.86 4.84 -1.19
N SER A 106 -21.63 5.46 -2.35
CA SER A 106 -20.47 6.33 -2.53
C SER A 106 -20.54 7.52 -1.56
N PHE A 107 -19.39 8.08 -1.18
CA PHE A 107 -19.35 9.26 -0.31
C PHE A 107 -20.16 10.43 -0.90
N HIS A 108 -20.12 10.59 -2.23
CA HIS A 108 -20.95 11.55 -2.96
C HIS A 108 -22.45 11.29 -2.75
N CYS A 109 -22.90 10.05 -2.94
CA CYS A 109 -24.30 9.66 -2.73
C CYS A 109 -24.74 9.93 -1.27
N MET A 110 -23.91 9.58 -0.30
CA MET A 110 -24.21 9.83 1.12
C MET A 110 -24.39 11.32 1.43
N ILE A 111 -23.71 12.23 0.73
CA ILE A 111 -23.80 13.67 0.98
C ILE A 111 -24.91 14.34 0.16
N PHE A 112 -25.00 14.04 -1.13
CA PHE A 112 -25.74 14.86 -2.10
C PHE A 112 -27.08 14.26 -2.53
N ASP A 113 -27.33 12.97 -2.30
CA ASP A 113 -28.60 12.38 -2.73
C ASP A 113 -29.77 12.94 -1.92
N PRO A 114 -30.89 13.29 -2.58
CA PRO A 114 -32.06 13.84 -1.91
C PRO A 114 -32.73 12.75 -1.08
N GLU A 115 -32.63 12.87 0.23
CA GLU A 115 -33.30 12.04 1.23
C GLU A 115 -33.91 12.94 2.31
N PRO A 116 -34.81 12.41 3.15
CA PRO A 116 -35.46 13.18 4.21
C PRO A 116 -34.45 13.84 5.17
N LYS A 117 -34.86 14.95 5.81
CA LYS A 117 -33.98 15.78 6.66
C LYS A 117 -33.40 14.94 7.81
N ALA A 118 -32.22 15.28 8.32
CA ALA A 118 -31.52 14.47 9.33
C ALA A 118 -32.33 14.10 10.58
N TYR A 119 -33.33 14.90 11.01
CA TYR A 119 -34.22 14.56 12.12
C TYR A 119 -35.22 13.43 11.77
N GLU A 120 -35.54 13.25 10.49
CA GLU A 120 -36.50 12.25 9.97
C GLU A 120 -35.91 10.84 9.92
N ASN A 121 -34.58 10.73 10.04
CA ASN A 121 -33.87 9.45 10.10
C ASN A 121 -33.62 8.97 11.54
N HIS A 122 -33.96 9.76 12.57
CA HIS A 122 -33.91 9.26 13.94
C HIS A 122 -34.99 8.19 14.16
N PRO A 123 -34.67 7.07 14.81
CA PRO A 123 -35.65 6.02 15.07
C PRO A 123 -36.59 6.42 16.22
N GLU A 124 -37.64 5.62 16.44
CA GLU A 124 -38.58 5.88 17.54
C GLU A 124 -37.86 5.84 18.90
N PRO A 125 -38.34 6.57 19.93
CA PRO A 125 -37.66 6.63 21.23
C PRO A 125 -37.31 5.27 21.84
N LYS A 126 -38.18 4.26 21.69
CA LYS A 126 -37.92 2.89 22.15
C LYS A 126 -36.68 2.29 21.47
N GLN A 127 -36.53 2.49 20.16
CA GLN A 127 -35.38 2.05 19.38
C GLN A 127 -34.12 2.87 19.72
N ILE A 128 -34.24 4.17 19.99
CA ILE A 128 -33.11 5.00 20.48
C ILE A 128 -32.51 4.38 21.76
N PHE A 129 -33.35 4.04 22.74
CA PHE A 129 -32.87 3.40 23.98
C PHE A 129 -32.30 2.01 23.74
N PHE A 130 -32.87 1.23 22.82
CA PHE A 130 -32.32 -0.06 22.43
C PHE A 130 -30.91 0.07 21.86
N PHE A 131 -30.69 1.00 20.93
CA PHE A 131 -29.36 1.28 20.39
C PHE A 131 -28.40 1.79 21.46
N TRP A 132 -28.84 2.72 22.33
CA TRP A 132 -28.03 3.19 23.43
C TRP A 132 -27.56 2.06 24.36
N GLN A 133 -28.45 1.17 24.78
CA GLN A 133 -28.09 0.04 25.64
C GLN A 133 -27.16 -0.94 24.91
N THR A 134 -27.44 -1.28 23.66
CA THR A 134 -26.58 -2.13 22.84
C THR A 134 -25.17 -1.56 22.74
N PHE A 135 -25.04 -0.25 22.51
CA PHE A 135 -23.76 0.43 22.47
C PHE A 135 -23.04 0.39 23.83
N VAL A 136 -23.74 0.72 24.93
CA VAL A 136 -23.15 0.75 26.28
C VAL A 136 -22.67 -0.63 26.72
N GLU A 137 -23.40 -1.69 26.39
CA GLU A 137 -23.10 -3.05 26.83
C GLU A 137 -22.09 -3.77 25.92
N CYS A 138 -22.20 -3.61 24.60
CA CYS A 138 -21.46 -4.42 23.63
C CYS A 138 -20.27 -3.70 22.98
N VAL A 139 -20.26 -2.36 22.95
CA VAL A 139 -19.29 -1.56 22.20
C VAL A 139 -18.43 -0.68 23.11
N ASN A 140 -19.07 0.17 23.91
CA ASN A 140 -18.39 1.15 24.76
C ASN A 140 -17.30 0.55 25.67
N PRO A 141 -17.46 -0.64 26.29
CA PRO A 141 -16.43 -1.23 27.14
C PRO A 141 -15.10 -1.48 26.40
N LEU A 142 -15.14 -1.58 25.07
CA LEU A 142 -13.97 -1.79 24.23
C LEU A 142 -13.29 -0.48 23.79
N ILE A 143 -13.93 0.70 23.92
CA ILE A 143 -13.38 1.97 23.39
C ILE A 143 -13.34 3.13 24.40
N LYS A 144 -14.34 3.24 25.28
CA LYS A 144 -14.45 4.24 26.36
C LYS A 144 -14.10 5.68 25.96
N ILE A 145 -14.58 6.13 24.80
CA ILE A 145 -14.39 7.53 24.36
C ILE A 145 -15.55 8.45 24.74
N VAL A 146 -16.66 7.90 25.22
CA VAL A 146 -17.80 8.65 25.76
C VAL A 146 -17.92 8.41 27.26
N HIS A 147 -18.50 9.37 27.95
CA HIS A 147 -18.83 9.25 29.36
C HIS A 147 -20.31 8.87 29.50
N VAL A 148 -20.58 7.61 29.88
CA VAL A 148 -21.93 7.03 29.85
C VAL A 148 -22.94 7.83 30.67
N PRO A 149 -22.68 8.22 31.94
CA PRO A 149 -23.65 8.94 32.76
C PRO A 149 -24.09 10.29 32.17
N SER A 150 -23.15 11.10 31.68
CA SER A 150 -23.49 12.42 31.12
C SER A 150 -24.19 12.30 29.77
N LEU A 151 -23.77 11.36 28.93
CA LEU A 151 -24.36 11.18 27.61
C LEU A 151 -25.75 10.54 27.69
N GLN A 152 -25.98 9.61 28.63
CA GLN A 152 -27.29 9.01 28.86
C GLN A 152 -28.36 10.06 29.18
N LYS A 153 -28.03 11.02 30.05
CA LYS A 153 -28.95 12.13 30.38
C LYS A 153 -29.31 12.93 29.13
N ARG A 154 -28.33 13.26 28.29
CA ARG A 154 -28.52 14.04 27.06
C ARG A 154 -29.30 13.28 25.99
N ILE A 155 -29.09 11.98 25.85
CA ILE A 155 -29.88 11.13 24.94
C ILE A 155 -31.33 11.04 25.41
N LEU A 156 -31.56 10.89 26.72
CA LEU A 156 -32.91 10.91 27.28
C LEU A 156 -33.60 12.25 26.96
N GLU A 157 -32.95 13.38 27.21
CA GLU A 157 -33.49 14.72 26.89
C GLU A 157 -33.76 14.88 25.38
N ALA A 158 -32.82 14.48 24.53
CA ALA A 158 -32.93 14.53 23.07
C ALA A 158 -34.08 13.67 22.52
N SER A 159 -34.39 12.55 23.16
CA SER A 159 -35.47 11.63 22.70
C SER A 159 -36.88 12.26 22.75
N TRP A 160 -37.05 13.36 23.48
CA TRP A 160 -38.32 14.10 23.56
C TRP A 160 -38.46 15.21 22.51
N ASP A 161 -37.35 15.68 21.91
CA ASP A 161 -37.35 16.76 20.92
C ASP A 161 -36.22 16.57 19.89
N LEU A 162 -36.42 15.59 19.00
CA LEU A 162 -35.45 15.23 17.96
C LEU A 162 -35.24 16.33 16.90
N ALA A 163 -36.17 17.28 16.78
CA ALA A 163 -36.09 18.34 15.78
C ALA A 163 -35.07 19.43 16.16
N ASN A 164 -34.84 19.65 17.46
CA ASN A 164 -34.00 20.74 17.96
C ASN A 164 -32.70 20.26 18.63
N ILE A 165 -32.27 19.02 18.40
CA ILE A 165 -31.03 18.50 18.96
C ILE A 165 -29.80 19.24 18.40
N PRO A 166 -28.77 19.54 19.23
CA PRO A 166 -27.52 20.09 18.75
C PRO A 166 -26.87 19.19 17.69
N LYS A 167 -26.32 19.78 16.63
CA LYS A 167 -25.72 19.03 15.52
C LYS A 167 -24.63 18.04 15.95
N PRO A 168 -23.68 18.39 16.85
CA PRO A 168 -22.69 17.43 17.35
C PRO A 168 -23.31 16.22 18.06
N LEU A 169 -24.36 16.45 18.87
CA LEU A 169 -25.09 15.38 19.55
C LEU A 169 -25.84 14.49 18.55
N SER A 170 -26.44 15.08 17.52
CA SER A 170 -27.08 14.32 16.43
C SER A 170 -26.09 13.39 15.73
N ALA A 171 -24.89 13.89 15.37
CA ALA A 171 -23.84 13.09 14.77
C ALA A 171 -23.37 11.95 15.69
N LEU A 172 -23.25 12.23 16.99
CA LEU A 172 -22.88 11.24 17.98
C LEU A 172 -23.94 10.14 18.13
N MET A 173 -25.23 10.51 18.16
CA MET A 173 -26.36 9.57 18.22
C MET A 173 -26.41 8.66 16.98
N PHE A 174 -26.28 9.21 15.77
CA PHE A 174 -26.24 8.39 14.55
C PHE A 174 -25.05 7.44 14.50
N SER A 175 -23.88 7.87 14.96
CA SER A 175 -22.70 7.01 15.06
C SER A 175 -22.90 5.86 16.06
N ILE A 176 -23.62 6.12 17.16
CA ILE A 176 -24.03 5.10 18.13
C ILE A 176 -25.02 4.10 17.52
N TYR A 177 -26.02 4.57 16.77
CA TYR A 177 -26.96 3.67 16.08
C TYR A 177 -26.24 2.78 15.09
N LEU A 178 -25.35 3.35 14.28
CA LEU A 178 -24.54 2.63 13.32
C LEU A 178 -23.70 1.53 14.00
N LEU A 179 -22.94 1.88 15.05
CA LEU A 179 -22.13 0.89 15.78
C LEU A 179 -22.95 -0.18 16.49
N SER A 180 -24.19 0.16 16.88
CA SER A 180 -25.11 -0.81 17.46
C SER A 180 -25.54 -1.83 16.40
N VAL A 181 -25.95 -1.37 15.21
CA VAL A 181 -26.33 -2.24 14.10
C VAL A 181 -25.14 -3.10 13.63
N THR A 182 -23.92 -2.54 13.55
CA THR A 182 -22.74 -3.35 13.18
C THR A 182 -22.43 -4.44 14.21
N SER A 183 -22.83 -4.25 15.47
CA SER A 183 -22.58 -5.20 16.56
C SER A 183 -23.65 -6.27 16.72
N LEU A 184 -24.78 -6.14 16.02
CA LEU A 184 -25.87 -7.11 16.02
C LEU A 184 -25.73 -8.07 14.83
N SER A 185 -26.15 -9.32 15.03
CA SER A 185 -26.30 -10.28 13.92
C SER A 185 -27.51 -9.93 13.06
N SER A 186 -27.55 -10.49 11.85
CA SER A 186 -28.69 -10.31 10.95
C SER A 186 -30.01 -10.78 11.57
N GLU A 187 -29.98 -11.88 12.32
CA GLU A 187 -31.14 -12.42 13.05
C GLU A 187 -31.55 -11.53 14.24
N ALA A 188 -30.58 -10.92 14.93
CA ALA A 188 -30.85 -10.00 16.03
C ALA A 188 -31.49 -8.69 15.55
N CYS A 189 -31.05 -8.17 14.40
CA CYS A 189 -31.69 -7.02 13.73
C CYS A 189 -33.13 -7.34 13.35
N GLN A 190 -33.37 -8.48 12.68
CA GLN A 190 -34.70 -8.87 12.26
C GLN A 190 -35.65 -9.09 13.45
N SER A 191 -35.18 -9.70 14.54
CA SER A 191 -36.01 -9.99 15.72
C SER A 191 -36.26 -8.79 16.63
N SER A 192 -35.26 -7.91 16.81
CA SER A 192 -35.35 -6.78 17.76
C SER A 192 -35.83 -5.49 17.11
N LEU A 193 -35.49 -5.27 15.84
CA LEU A 193 -35.79 -4.05 15.09
C LEU A 193 -36.83 -4.26 13.97
N GLY A 194 -37.05 -5.51 13.53
CA GLY A 194 -38.02 -5.84 12.48
C GLY A 194 -37.54 -5.50 11.07
N GLU A 195 -36.28 -5.10 10.89
CA GLU A 195 -35.71 -4.65 9.62
C GLU A 195 -34.47 -5.45 9.23
N ASP A 196 -34.21 -5.54 7.93
CA ASP A 196 -33.00 -6.13 7.38
C ASP A 196 -31.74 -5.37 7.83
N ARG A 197 -30.69 -6.10 8.17
CA ARG A 197 -29.42 -5.53 8.65
C ARG A 197 -28.72 -4.68 7.59
N GLY A 198 -28.74 -5.10 6.33
CA GLY A 198 -28.12 -4.35 5.22
C GLY A 198 -28.81 -3.00 4.99
N ALA A 199 -30.14 -2.97 5.07
CA ALA A 199 -30.93 -1.75 5.00
C ALA A 199 -30.61 -0.78 6.17
N LEU A 200 -30.54 -1.30 7.39
CA LEU A 200 -30.18 -0.51 8.58
C LEU A 200 -28.75 0.06 8.49
N LEU A 201 -27.78 -0.74 8.04
CA LEU A 201 -26.40 -0.30 7.85
C LEU A 201 -26.31 0.82 6.82
N THR A 202 -26.99 0.68 5.67
CA THR A 202 -27.04 1.72 4.64
C THR A 202 -27.64 3.01 5.18
N ARG A 203 -28.79 2.92 5.86
CA ARG A 203 -29.49 4.08 6.44
C ARG A 203 -28.61 4.82 7.44
N TYR A 204 -28.06 4.12 8.43
CA TYR A 204 -27.31 4.77 9.50
C TYR A 204 -25.89 5.19 9.08
N ARG A 205 -25.26 4.56 8.07
CA ARG A 205 -24.03 5.09 7.46
C ARG A 205 -24.29 6.44 6.81
N THR A 206 -25.29 6.52 5.94
CA THR A 206 -25.68 7.77 5.27
C THR A 206 -26.07 8.86 6.26
N ALA A 207 -26.92 8.53 7.24
CA ALA A 207 -27.36 9.48 8.26
C ALA A 207 -26.18 9.99 9.11
N THR A 208 -25.22 9.12 9.45
CA THR A 208 -24.02 9.51 10.22
C THR A 208 -23.15 10.49 9.43
N VAL A 209 -22.85 10.20 8.16
CA VAL A 209 -22.03 11.09 7.31
C VAL A 209 -22.70 12.46 7.15
N ARG A 210 -24.01 12.50 6.91
CA ARG A 210 -24.76 13.77 6.80
C ARG A 210 -24.78 14.55 8.11
N ALA A 211 -24.97 13.88 9.24
CA ALA A 211 -24.95 14.53 10.55
C ALA A 211 -23.56 15.09 10.88
N LEU A 212 -22.48 14.37 10.52
CA LEU A 212 -21.11 14.87 10.61
C LEU A 212 -20.89 16.09 9.71
N THR A 213 -21.33 16.04 8.45
CA THR A 213 -21.25 17.18 7.51
C THR A 213 -22.00 18.39 8.05
N ALA A 214 -23.22 18.20 8.60
CA ALA A 214 -23.98 19.27 9.20
C ALA A 214 -23.28 19.91 10.42
N ALA A 215 -22.46 19.14 11.13
CA ALA A 215 -21.65 19.55 12.28
C ALA A 215 -20.25 20.05 11.90
N ASP A 216 -19.99 20.31 10.61
CA ASP A 216 -18.74 20.86 10.07
C ASP A 216 -17.49 20.05 10.50
N PHE A 217 -17.59 18.72 10.46
CA PHE A 217 -16.57 17.83 11.06
C PHE A 217 -15.14 18.06 10.57
N MET A 218 -14.92 18.49 9.32
CA MET A 218 -13.58 18.72 8.76
C MET A 218 -12.86 19.94 9.36
N THR A 219 -13.61 20.90 9.90
CA THR A 219 -13.06 22.14 10.50
C THR A 219 -13.44 22.28 11.98
N THR A 220 -14.00 21.22 12.56
CA THR A 220 -14.55 21.24 13.91
C THR A 220 -13.48 21.44 14.98
N LYS A 221 -13.86 22.11 16.06
CA LYS A 221 -13.12 22.17 17.33
C LYS A 221 -13.94 21.59 18.48
N ASP A 222 -15.06 20.94 18.15
CA ASP A 222 -15.98 20.34 19.11
C ASP A 222 -15.58 18.89 19.39
N LEU A 223 -15.53 18.52 20.68
CA LEU A 223 -15.10 17.19 21.10
C LEU A 223 -16.12 16.11 20.72
N GLU A 224 -17.41 16.44 20.72
CA GLU A 224 -18.47 15.48 20.41
C GLU A 224 -18.51 15.17 18.92
N THR A 225 -18.32 16.17 18.06
CA THR A 225 -18.17 15.94 16.62
C THR A 225 -16.95 15.05 16.32
N LEU A 226 -15.81 15.26 17.02
CA LEU A 226 -14.63 14.40 16.87
C LEU A 226 -14.89 12.98 17.40
N GLN A 227 -15.59 12.83 18.54
CA GLN A 227 -16.00 11.52 19.07
C GLN A 227 -16.90 10.78 18.06
N ALA A 228 -17.90 11.46 17.50
CA ALA A 228 -18.80 10.91 16.49
C ALA A 228 -18.03 10.42 15.26
N MET A 229 -17.09 11.22 14.75
CA MET A 229 -16.24 10.84 13.63
C MET A 229 -15.41 9.59 13.93
N VAL A 230 -14.84 9.50 15.13
CA VAL A 230 -14.07 8.33 15.57
C VAL A 230 -14.96 7.09 15.71
N LEU A 231 -16.18 7.23 16.24
CA LEU A 231 -17.16 6.12 16.28
C LEU A 231 -17.53 5.65 14.87
N PHE A 232 -17.72 6.57 13.93
CA PHE A 232 -17.99 6.24 12.54
C PHE A 232 -16.86 5.40 11.91
N THR A 233 -15.59 5.75 12.12
CA THR A 233 -14.47 4.97 11.57
C THR A 233 -14.38 3.56 12.15
N PHE A 234 -14.79 3.36 13.41
CA PHE A 234 -14.90 2.02 14.01
C PHE A 234 -15.96 1.14 13.34
N SER A 235 -16.95 1.70 12.64
CA SER A 235 -18.02 0.92 12.01
C SER A 235 -17.57 0.13 10.78
N ASN A 236 -16.58 0.64 10.03
CA ASN A 236 -15.99 -0.04 8.87
C ASN A 236 -14.56 0.48 8.55
N PRO A 237 -13.56 0.07 9.35
CA PRO A 237 -12.21 0.63 9.33
C PRO A 237 -11.34 0.24 8.13
N GLU A 238 -11.73 -0.80 7.39
CA GLU A 238 -10.98 -1.31 6.23
C GLU A 238 -11.27 -0.51 4.94
N THR A 239 -12.21 0.44 4.97
CA THR A 239 -12.57 1.25 3.81
C THR A 239 -11.64 2.46 3.64
N ASP A 240 -11.40 2.86 2.39
CA ASP A 240 -10.64 4.09 2.07
C ASP A 240 -11.26 5.34 2.72
N LEU A 241 -12.58 5.36 2.85
CA LEU A 241 -13.30 6.41 3.57
C LEU A 241 -12.89 6.44 5.05
N ALA A 242 -12.89 5.29 5.75
CA ALA A 242 -12.46 5.25 7.14
C ALA A 242 -10.98 5.60 7.32
N SER A 243 -10.13 5.23 6.36
CA SER A 243 -8.72 5.64 6.31
C SER A 243 -8.59 7.16 6.25
N THR A 244 -9.27 7.79 5.28
CA THR A 244 -9.29 9.25 5.08
C THR A 244 -9.86 9.97 6.31
N MET A 245 -10.98 9.49 6.85
CA MET A 245 -11.61 10.04 8.05
C MET A 245 -10.72 9.92 9.29
N THR A 246 -9.91 8.87 9.38
CA THR A 246 -8.91 8.72 10.45
C THR A 246 -7.81 9.79 10.35
N ALA A 247 -7.34 10.10 9.14
CA ALA A 247 -6.38 11.20 8.92
C ALA A 247 -6.98 12.56 9.31
N VAL A 248 -8.24 12.82 8.95
CA VAL A 248 -8.98 14.02 9.38
C VAL A 248 -9.11 14.07 10.91
N ALA A 249 -9.41 12.94 11.57
CA ALA A 249 -9.50 12.84 13.02
C ALA A 249 -8.18 13.18 13.73
N ILE A 250 -7.05 12.72 13.19
CA ILE A 250 -5.72 13.05 13.72
C ILE A 250 -5.49 14.56 13.62
N ARG A 251 -5.77 15.16 12.46
CA ARG A 251 -5.58 16.60 12.25
C ARG A 251 -6.48 17.44 13.16
N ALA A 252 -7.76 17.10 13.27
CA ALA A 252 -8.70 17.75 14.16
C ALA A 252 -8.25 17.64 15.62
N GLY A 253 -7.85 16.44 16.07
CA GLY A 253 -7.31 16.22 17.41
C GLY A 253 -6.04 17.03 17.68
N GLN A 254 -5.14 17.15 16.69
CA GLN A 254 -3.96 17.99 16.79
C GLN A 254 -4.30 19.47 16.92
N MET A 255 -5.21 19.98 16.10
CA MET A 255 -5.70 21.37 16.16
C MET A 255 -6.37 21.68 17.50
N MET A 256 -7.02 20.70 18.12
CA MET A 256 -7.62 20.79 19.45
C MET A 256 -6.62 20.58 20.60
N GLY A 257 -5.36 20.25 20.30
CA GLY A 257 -4.29 20.08 21.29
C GLY A 257 -4.26 18.73 22.01
N LEU A 258 -5.00 17.70 21.55
CA LEU A 258 -5.11 16.40 22.24
C LEU A 258 -3.79 15.63 22.39
N HIS A 259 -2.78 15.96 21.59
CA HIS A 259 -1.46 15.32 21.54
C HIS A 259 -0.44 15.87 22.56
N LYS A 260 -0.83 16.85 23.39
CA LYS A 260 0.07 17.55 24.33
C LYS A 260 -0.29 17.20 25.78
N SER A 261 0.73 17.02 26.63
CA SER A 261 0.59 16.75 28.07
C SER A 261 -0.01 17.93 28.84
N ASP A 262 0.29 19.15 28.42
CA ASP A 262 -0.11 20.38 29.09
C ASP A 262 -1.06 21.18 28.18
N THR A 263 -2.33 20.76 28.17
CA THR A 263 -3.40 21.55 27.55
C THR A 263 -3.95 22.57 28.54
N ASP A 264 -4.27 23.75 28.01
CA ASP A 264 -4.86 24.93 28.65
C ASP A 264 -5.25 24.75 30.13
N ALA A 265 -4.63 25.54 31.01
CA ALA A 265 -4.91 25.54 32.46
C ALA A 265 -6.40 25.74 32.79
N LYS A 266 -7.21 26.23 31.84
CA LYS A 266 -8.66 26.42 31.96
C LYS A 266 -9.50 25.14 31.84
N LEU A 267 -8.97 24.06 31.27
CA LEU A 267 -9.74 22.81 31.11
C LEU A 267 -9.86 22.05 32.44
N THR A 268 -11.05 21.53 32.73
CA THR A 268 -11.29 20.71 33.92
C THR A 268 -10.59 19.36 33.82
N PHE A 269 -10.45 18.64 34.95
CA PHE A 269 -9.91 17.28 34.92
C PHE A 269 -10.76 16.36 34.02
N PHE A 270 -12.09 16.47 34.12
CA PHE A 270 -13.03 15.69 33.31
C PHE A 270 -12.76 15.88 31.80
N GLU A 271 -12.65 17.12 31.34
CA GLU A 271 -12.40 17.42 29.93
C GLU A 271 -11.03 16.89 29.47
N LYS A 272 -10.00 17.02 30.31
CA LYS A 272 -8.66 16.49 30.02
C LYS A 272 -8.69 14.97 29.90
N GLU A 273 -9.37 14.28 30.80
CA GLU A 273 -9.47 12.81 30.77
C GLU A 273 -10.23 12.32 29.54
N MET A 274 -11.35 12.95 29.16
CA MET A 274 -12.09 12.59 27.94
C MET A 274 -11.26 12.81 26.67
N ARG A 275 -10.47 13.89 26.61
CA ARG A 275 -9.54 14.18 25.51
C ARG A 275 -8.43 13.13 25.41
N ILE A 276 -7.86 12.71 26.54
CA ILE A 276 -6.83 11.66 26.58
C ILE A 276 -7.41 10.34 26.07
N ARG A 277 -8.58 9.91 26.59
CA ARG A 277 -9.25 8.68 26.14
C ARG A 277 -9.48 8.68 24.63
N LEU A 278 -9.93 9.80 24.06
CA LEU A 278 -10.15 9.95 22.62
C LEU A 278 -8.85 9.89 21.81
N TRP A 279 -7.81 10.61 22.24
CA TRP A 279 -6.53 10.65 21.52
C TRP A 279 -5.89 9.26 21.38
N TRP A 280 -5.89 8.47 22.46
CA TRP A 280 -5.35 7.12 22.41
C TRP A 280 -6.12 6.21 21.44
N GLN A 281 -7.45 6.36 21.34
CA GLN A 281 -8.22 5.59 20.34
C GLN A 281 -7.93 6.04 18.90
N ILE A 282 -7.82 7.35 18.65
CA ILE A 282 -7.43 7.89 17.33
C ILE A 282 -6.10 7.29 16.89
N LYS A 283 -5.09 7.31 17.77
CA LYS A 283 -3.77 6.75 17.45
C LYS A 283 -3.77 5.23 17.30
N GLY A 284 -4.60 4.53 18.08
CA GLY A 284 -4.83 3.11 17.89
C GLY A 284 -5.43 2.81 16.51
N LEU A 285 -6.39 3.62 16.05
CA LEU A 285 -7.04 3.48 14.73
C LEU A 285 -6.04 3.74 13.60
N ASP A 286 -5.30 4.83 13.71
CA ASP A 286 -4.24 5.24 12.78
C ASP A 286 -3.20 4.14 12.55
N SER A 287 -2.74 3.48 13.62
CA SER A 287 -1.82 2.33 13.51
C SER A 287 -2.41 1.14 12.76
N ARG A 288 -3.74 0.96 12.80
CA ARG A 288 -4.42 -0.16 12.13
C ARG A 288 -4.67 0.15 10.67
N VAL A 289 -5.18 1.34 10.38
CA VAL A 289 -5.39 1.85 9.02
C VAL A 289 -4.10 1.78 8.20
N ARG A 290 -2.96 2.19 8.79
CA ARG A 290 -1.66 2.05 8.11
C ARG A 290 -1.28 0.61 7.79
N ALA A 291 -1.61 -0.33 8.68
CA ALA A 291 -1.32 -1.74 8.44
C ALA A 291 -2.18 -2.36 7.32
N SER A 292 -3.40 -1.85 7.10
CA SER A 292 -4.33 -2.38 6.08
C SER A 292 -4.29 -1.66 4.74
N SER A 293 -4.18 -0.32 4.75
CA SER A 293 -4.45 0.53 3.58
C SER A 293 -3.23 1.29 3.08
N THR A 294 -2.18 1.43 3.90
CA THR A 294 -0.90 2.03 3.49
C THR A 294 0.32 1.26 4.05
N PRO A 295 0.47 -0.04 3.67
CA PRO A 295 1.53 -0.88 4.22
C PRO A 295 2.92 -0.32 3.90
N GLY A 296 3.73 -0.08 4.94
CA GLY A 296 5.09 0.46 4.79
C GLY A 296 5.33 1.79 5.50
N ILE A 297 4.26 2.56 5.79
CA ILE A 297 4.37 3.80 6.57
C ILE A 297 4.59 3.46 8.05
N LYS A 298 5.81 3.69 8.57
CA LYS A 298 6.14 3.47 9.98
C LYS A 298 5.61 4.61 10.85
N LEU A 299 5.02 4.27 12.00
CA LEU A 299 4.70 5.27 13.02
C LEU A 299 5.99 5.72 13.71
N ALA A 300 6.40 6.98 13.55
CA ALA A 300 7.49 7.53 14.35
C ALA A 300 7.04 7.67 15.82
N ARG A 301 7.89 7.25 16.77
CA ARG A 301 7.59 7.33 18.23
C ARG A 301 7.20 8.74 18.68
N SER A 302 7.74 9.77 18.02
CA SER A 302 7.43 11.18 18.26
C SER A 302 6.01 11.59 17.86
N GLU A 303 5.37 10.91 16.91
CA GLU A 303 4.06 11.27 16.39
C GLU A 303 2.90 10.96 17.34
N PHE A 304 3.12 10.12 18.36
CA PHE A 304 2.13 9.84 19.39
C PHE A 304 1.90 11.05 20.32
N GLY A 305 2.90 11.93 20.44
CA GLY A 305 2.91 13.03 21.40
C GLY A 305 3.28 12.60 22.82
N ASP A 306 3.37 13.58 23.71
CA ASP A 306 3.63 13.34 25.14
C ASP A 306 2.30 13.26 25.90
N VAL A 307 1.60 12.13 25.77
CA VAL A 307 0.31 11.90 26.44
C VAL A 307 0.42 10.72 27.39
N ARG A 308 -0.03 10.91 28.64
CA ARG A 308 -0.11 9.85 29.66
C ARG A 308 -1.19 8.82 29.32
N LEU A 309 -1.12 7.63 29.92
CA LEU A 309 -2.23 6.68 29.87
C LEU A 309 -3.50 7.28 30.52
N PRO A 310 -4.71 6.89 30.05
CA PRO A 310 -5.96 7.18 30.76
C PRO A 310 -5.92 6.68 32.20
N PHE A 311 -6.75 7.26 33.07
CA PHE A 311 -6.85 6.80 34.46
C PHE A 311 -7.61 5.46 34.55
N ASN A 312 -7.17 4.59 35.45
CA ASN A 312 -7.90 3.37 35.80
C ASN A 312 -9.08 3.67 36.75
N ILE A 313 -10.19 4.14 36.18
CA ILE A 313 -11.40 4.58 36.90
C ILE A 313 -12.66 4.15 36.15
N ASN A 314 -13.77 4.01 36.88
CA ASN A 314 -15.08 3.79 36.27
C ASN A 314 -15.67 5.14 35.83
N ASP A 315 -16.64 5.14 34.90
CA ASP A 315 -17.29 6.40 34.52
C ASP A 315 -18.05 7.02 35.69
N ALA A 316 -18.56 6.22 36.63
CA ALA A 316 -19.19 6.73 37.84
C ALA A 316 -18.26 7.56 38.76
N ASP A 317 -16.93 7.40 38.61
CA ASP A 317 -15.93 8.17 39.35
C ASP A 317 -15.63 9.54 38.69
N LEU A 318 -16.19 9.79 37.50
CA LEU A 318 -16.04 11.04 36.74
C LEU A 318 -17.32 11.88 36.83
N HIS A 319 -17.14 13.19 37.01
CA HIS A 319 -18.24 14.14 36.96
C HIS A 319 -17.79 15.43 36.25
N PRO A 320 -18.60 16.02 35.34
CA PRO A 320 -18.21 17.25 34.63
C PRO A 320 -17.80 18.40 35.56
N ASP A 321 -18.47 18.51 36.71
CA ASP A 321 -18.24 19.57 37.70
C ASP A 321 -17.20 19.21 38.79
N MET A 322 -16.41 18.14 38.59
CA MET A 322 -15.42 17.72 39.59
C MET A 322 -14.25 18.73 39.70
N LEU A 323 -13.86 19.03 40.94
CA LEU A 323 -12.79 19.98 41.23
C LEU A 323 -11.41 19.31 41.40
N GLU A 324 -11.41 18.06 41.85
CA GLU A 324 -10.20 17.30 42.14
C GLU A 324 -10.18 15.99 41.35
N PRO A 325 -8.99 15.49 40.95
CA PRO A 325 -8.88 14.21 40.24
C PRO A 325 -9.32 13.04 41.12
N PRO A 326 -9.98 12.01 40.55
CA PRO A 326 -10.39 10.84 41.29
C PRO A 326 -9.17 9.96 41.60
N VAL A 327 -9.27 9.16 42.66
CA VAL A 327 -8.24 8.17 42.99
C VAL A 327 -8.33 7.00 42.00
N GLN A 328 -7.20 6.61 41.42
CA GLN A 328 -7.16 5.44 40.54
C GLN A 328 -7.36 4.15 41.32
N HIS A 329 -8.13 3.23 40.75
CA HIS A 329 -8.38 1.92 41.32
C HIS A 329 -7.16 1.01 41.17
N THR A 330 -6.96 0.11 42.13
CA THR A 330 -5.92 -0.93 42.06
C THR A 330 -6.38 -2.16 41.29
N GLY A 331 -7.70 -2.43 41.29
CA GLY A 331 -8.37 -3.55 40.61
C GLY A 331 -8.90 -3.20 39.21
N PRO A 332 -9.58 -4.16 38.55
CA PRO A 332 -10.18 -3.91 37.24
C PRO A 332 -11.34 -2.91 37.33
N THR A 333 -11.40 -2.02 36.35
CA THR A 333 -12.49 -1.06 36.13
C THR A 333 -13.04 -1.24 34.71
N GLU A 334 -14.07 -0.47 34.35
CA GLU A 334 -14.53 -0.39 32.95
C GLU A 334 -13.44 -0.02 31.94
N MET A 335 -12.32 0.57 32.39
CA MET A 335 -11.18 0.94 31.55
C MET A 335 -10.20 -0.22 31.31
N VAL A 336 -10.32 -1.36 31.99
CA VAL A 336 -9.29 -2.41 32.01
C VAL A 336 -8.95 -2.96 30.61
N CYS A 337 -9.95 -3.17 29.76
CA CYS A 337 -9.75 -3.62 28.38
C CYS A 337 -8.98 -2.57 27.56
N VAL A 338 -9.36 -1.30 27.69
CA VAL A 338 -8.76 -0.18 26.96
C VAL A 338 -7.31 0.06 27.41
N LEU A 339 -7.06 0.04 28.72
CA LEU A 339 -5.71 0.22 29.28
C LEU A 339 -4.78 -0.92 28.88
N MET A 340 -5.24 -2.17 28.95
CA MET A 340 -4.49 -3.33 28.49
C MET A 340 -4.07 -3.19 27.01
N LYS A 341 -4.98 -2.73 26.14
CA LYS A 341 -4.63 -2.48 24.72
C LYS A 341 -3.57 -1.40 24.56
N PHE A 342 -3.70 -0.29 25.30
CA PHE A 342 -2.76 0.82 25.24
C PHE A 342 -1.39 0.49 25.81
N GLU A 343 -1.31 -0.53 26.67
CA GLU A 343 -0.04 -1.02 27.22
C GLU A 343 0.93 -1.49 26.12
N VAL A 344 0.45 -2.05 25.00
CA VAL A 344 1.33 -2.44 23.87
C VAL A 344 2.05 -1.23 23.29
N THR A 345 1.30 -0.15 23.05
CA THR A 345 1.86 1.10 22.54
C THR A 345 2.76 1.77 23.58
N GLN A 346 2.39 1.68 24.86
CA GLN A 346 3.24 2.18 25.96
C GLN A 346 4.57 1.40 26.04
N TRP A 347 4.52 0.07 25.91
CA TRP A 347 5.68 -0.80 25.85
C TRP A 347 6.58 -0.47 24.65
N LEU A 348 5.98 -0.22 23.47
CA LEU A 348 6.71 0.24 22.29
C LEU A 348 7.41 1.60 22.49
N ARG A 349 6.80 2.50 23.28
CA ARG A 349 7.39 3.80 23.65
C ARG A 349 8.55 3.66 24.64
N SER A 350 8.47 2.74 25.60
CA SER A 350 9.44 2.63 26.70
C SER A 350 10.55 1.60 26.48
N SER A 351 10.33 0.57 25.66
CA SER A 351 11.28 -0.53 25.44
C SER A 351 11.95 -0.44 24.06
N PRO A 352 13.30 -0.28 23.99
CA PRO A 352 14.03 -0.36 22.73
C PRO A 352 13.93 -1.74 22.06
N LYS A 353 13.75 -2.82 22.84
CA LYS A 353 13.58 -4.19 22.33
C LYS A 353 12.24 -4.37 21.62
N ALA A 354 11.19 -3.68 22.07
CA ALA A 354 9.86 -3.75 21.47
C ALA A 354 9.83 -3.35 19.99
N ALA A 355 10.57 -2.30 19.60
CA ALA A 355 10.60 -1.84 18.20
C ALA A 355 11.12 -2.94 17.26
N LYS A 356 12.15 -3.69 17.68
CA LYS A 356 12.69 -4.81 16.90
C LYS A 356 11.66 -5.92 16.68
N VAL A 357 10.85 -6.23 17.70
CA VAL A 357 9.75 -7.20 17.57
C VAL A 357 8.78 -6.75 16.49
N PHE A 358 8.36 -5.47 16.50
CA PHE A 358 7.45 -4.93 15.51
C PHE A 358 8.04 -4.88 14.09
N ASP A 359 9.33 -4.54 13.95
CA ASP A 359 10.03 -4.60 12.67
C ASP A 359 10.08 -6.04 12.12
N CYS A 360 10.22 -7.06 12.98
CA CYS A 360 10.27 -8.46 12.55
C CYS A 360 8.92 -9.09 12.20
N ILE A 361 7.82 -8.63 12.80
CA ILE A 361 6.48 -9.22 12.59
C ILE A 361 5.62 -8.45 11.57
N ALA A 362 6.07 -7.27 11.13
CA ALA A 362 5.36 -6.45 10.14
C ALA A 362 5.38 -7.10 8.75
N PRO A 363 4.26 -7.07 7.99
CA PRO A 363 4.21 -7.60 6.62
C PRO A 363 5.23 -6.89 5.71
N GLY A 364 5.92 -7.64 4.84
CA GLY A 364 6.83 -7.09 3.83
C GLY A 364 8.27 -6.81 4.31
N PHE A 365 8.55 -6.86 5.60
CA PHE A 365 9.91 -6.75 6.12
C PHE A 365 10.56 -8.14 6.17
N GLY A 366 11.47 -8.39 5.22
CA GLY A 366 12.34 -9.56 5.26
C GLY A 366 13.22 -9.53 6.51
N ARG A 367 13.27 -10.63 7.25
CA ARG A 367 14.10 -10.72 8.46
C ARG A 367 15.58 -10.82 8.07
N PRO A 368 16.49 -10.02 8.65
CA PRO A 368 17.92 -10.32 8.61
C PRO A 368 18.18 -11.64 9.34
N TRP A 369 18.91 -12.56 8.72
CA TRP A 369 19.25 -13.86 9.31
C TRP A 369 19.83 -13.69 10.73
N GLY A 370 19.24 -14.32 11.76
CA GLY A 370 19.68 -14.17 13.16
C GLY A 370 18.90 -14.99 14.20
N SER A 371 19.26 -14.90 15.49
CA SER A 371 18.56 -15.58 16.61
C SER A 371 17.27 -14.85 17.00
N THR A 372 16.17 -15.55 17.30
CA THR A 372 14.88 -14.96 17.77
C THR A 372 14.84 -14.70 19.27
N LYS A 373 15.93 -15.05 19.98
CA LYS A 373 15.95 -15.07 21.45
C LYS A 373 15.72 -13.70 22.07
N ALA A 374 16.26 -12.64 21.47
CA ALA A 374 16.11 -11.28 22.00
C ALA A 374 14.67 -10.75 21.81
N GLU A 375 14.02 -11.12 20.71
CA GLU A 375 12.62 -10.81 20.41
C GLU A 375 11.68 -11.60 21.32
N ASP A 376 11.97 -12.88 21.58
CA ASP A 376 11.23 -13.71 22.55
C ASP A 376 11.31 -13.15 23.97
N GLU A 377 12.50 -12.72 24.42
CA GLU A 377 12.67 -12.04 25.70
C GLU A 377 11.82 -10.76 25.79
N ALA A 378 11.70 -10.02 24.68
CA ALA A 378 10.89 -8.82 24.62
C ALA A 378 9.39 -9.15 24.68
N ILE A 379 8.93 -10.21 24.01
CA ILE A 379 7.54 -10.69 24.14
C ILE A 379 7.26 -11.15 25.58
N ASN A 380 8.23 -11.80 26.25
CA ASN A 380 8.12 -12.19 27.65
C ASN A 380 8.01 -10.99 28.59
N GLU A 381 8.69 -9.87 28.29
CA GLU A 381 8.53 -8.59 29.00
C GLU A 381 7.07 -8.11 28.95
N LEU A 382 6.46 -8.08 27.76
CA LEU A 382 5.06 -7.69 27.60
C LEU A 382 4.10 -8.65 28.32
N GLU A 383 4.36 -9.96 28.26
CA GLU A 383 3.55 -10.97 28.97
C GLU A 383 3.64 -10.80 30.50
N ALA A 384 4.81 -10.46 31.03
CA ALA A 384 4.99 -10.15 32.45
C ALA A 384 4.23 -8.88 32.84
N ILE A 385 4.33 -7.80 32.04
CA ILE A 385 3.57 -6.56 32.24
C ILE A 385 2.07 -6.85 32.28
N TYR A 386 1.56 -7.63 31.34
CA TYR A 386 0.14 -8.04 31.34
C TYR A 386 -0.23 -8.80 32.59
N THR A 387 0.57 -9.79 32.98
CA THR A 387 0.30 -10.64 34.13
C THR A 387 0.23 -9.84 35.42
N GLU A 388 1.26 -9.02 35.68
CA GLU A 388 1.41 -8.27 36.93
C GLU A 388 0.39 -7.13 37.05
N LYS A 389 0.17 -6.36 35.98
CA LYS A 389 -0.70 -5.17 36.05
C LYS A 389 -2.18 -5.53 35.93
N TYR A 390 -2.52 -6.49 35.07
CA TYR A 390 -3.89 -6.75 34.64
C TYR A 390 -4.36 -8.17 34.99
N LEU A 391 -3.75 -9.23 34.43
CA LEU A 391 -4.36 -10.57 34.39
C LEU A 391 -4.60 -11.20 35.77
N VAL A 392 -3.67 -11.03 36.72
CA VAL A 392 -3.83 -11.59 38.09
C VAL A 392 -5.05 -11.01 38.82
N LYS A 393 -5.54 -9.85 38.40
CA LYS A 393 -6.66 -9.14 39.02
C LYS A 393 -7.99 -9.41 38.31
N LEU A 394 -7.98 -10.13 37.19
CA LEU A 394 -9.17 -10.42 36.40
C LEU A 394 -9.91 -11.64 36.95
N ASP A 395 -11.21 -11.49 37.15
CA ASP A 395 -12.11 -12.60 37.45
C ASP A 395 -12.72 -13.16 36.17
N ARG A 396 -12.28 -14.37 35.76
CA ARG A 396 -12.73 -15.06 34.53
C ARG A 396 -14.22 -15.42 34.56
N ALA A 397 -14.90 -15.39 35.70
CA ALA A 397 -16.36 -15.56 35.75
C ALA A 397 -17.13 -14.34 35.21
N VAL A 398 -16.48 -13.17 35.15
CA VAL A 398 -17.06 -11.94 34.59
C VAL A 398 -16.78 -11.90 33.08
N PRO A 399 -17.81 -11.87 32.21
CA PRO A 399 -17.60 -11.93 30.75
C PRO A 399 -16.65 -10.87 30.19
N PHE A 400 -16.68 -9.65 30.73
CA PHE A 400 -15.79 -8.57 30.30
C PHE A 400 -14.32 -8.83 30.65
N HIS A 401 -14.05 -9.41 31.83
CA HIS A 401 -12.72 -9.79 32.25
C HIS A 401 -12.22 -11.00 31.46
N ASP A 402 -13.11 -11.96 31.17
CA ASP A 402 -12.80 -13.12 30.33
C ASP A 402 -12.34 -12.68 28.93
N LEU A 403 -13.10 -11.78 28.30
CA LEU A 403 -12.73 -11.18 27.02
C LEU A 403 -11.42 -10.40 27.11
N THR A 404 -11.22 -9.58 28.15
CA THR A 404 -9.99 -8.79 28.33
C THR A 404 -8.76 -9.70 28.46
N TYR A 405 -8.86 -10.78 29.23
CA TYR A 405 -7.79 -11.77 29.34
C TYR A 405 -7.54 -12.46 27.99
N ALA A 406 -8.60 -12.81 27.26
CA ALA A 406 -8.48 -13.45 25.96
C ALA A 406 -7.74 -12.55 24.97
N MET A 407 -8.11 -11.27 24.88
CA MET A 407 -7.45 -10.27 24.03
C MET A 407 -5.97 -10.08 24.38
N ALA A 408 -5.62 -10.06 25.68
CA ALA A 408 -4.23 -9.91 26.13
C ALA A 408 -3.36 -11.11 25.74
N LYS A 409 -3.85 -12.33 26.01
CA LYS A 409 -3.15 -13.56 25.63
C LYS A 409 -3.09 -13.75 24.11
N LEU A 410 -4.12 -13.30 23.40
CA LEU A 410 -4.19 -13.32 21.95
C LEU A 410 -3.09 -12.46 21.33
N ALA A 411 -2.86 -11.26 21.87
CA ALA A 411 -1.78 -10.39 21.41
C ALA A 411 -0.41 -11.09 21.50
N ILE A 412 -0.13 -11.77 22.63
CA ILE A 412 1.12 -12.52 22.85
C ILE A 412 1.21 -13.72 21.90
N ALA A 413 0.17 -14.54 21.82
CA ALA A 413 0.13 -15.72 20.94
C ALA A 413 0.37 -15.35 19.48
N ARG A 414 -0.25 -14.25 19.02
CA ARG A 414 -0.09 -13.72 17.67
C ARG A 414 1.33 -13.20 17.40
N MET A 415 1.94 -12.48 18.34
CA MET A 415 3.33 -12.02 18.20
C MET A 415 4.30 -13.20 18.07
N ARG A 416 4.14 -14.23 18.92
CA ARG A 416 4.95 -15.47 18.83
C ARG A 416 4.70 -16.21 17.52
N PHE A 417 3.43 -16.38 17.13
CA PHE A 417 3.09 -17.02 15.86
C PHE A 417 3.79 -16.35 14.68
N ARG A 418 3.72 -15.01 14.61
CA ARG A 418 4.37 -14.23 13.56
C ARG A 418 5.89 -14.32 13.60
N LEU A 419 6.49 -14.19 14.79
CA LEU A 419 7.94 -14.23 14.98
C LEU A 419 8.54 -15.57 14.54
N HIS A 420 7.89 -16.68 14.89
CA HIS A 420 8.39 -18.02 14.57
C HIS A 420 7.90 -18.54 13.21
N HIS A 421 6.97 -17.85 12.53
CA HIS A 421 6.35 -18.33 11.29
C HIS A 421 7.39 -18.70 10.23
N PRO A 422 7.22 -19.80 9.45
CA PRO A 422 8.20 -20.23 8.47
C PRO A 422 8.51 -19.17 7.40
N ARG A 423 7.53 -18.33 7.03
CA ARG A 423 7.77 -17.19 6.11
C ARG A 423 8.77 -16.16 6.65
N ALA A 424 8.88 -16.00 7.96
CA ALA A 424 9.88 -15.11 8.57
C ALA A 424 11.30 -15.73 8.56
N ARG A 425 11.40 -17.02 8.23
CA ARG A 425 12.66 -17.80 8.16
C ARG A 425 13.07 -18.15 6.73
N ALA A 426 12.18 -18.00 5.76
CA ALA A 426 12.45 -18.32 4.36
C ALA A 426 13.41 -17.28 3.75
N ALA A 427 14.51 -17.75 3.15
CA ALA A 427 15.39 -16.91 2.34
C ALA A 427 14.67 -16.46 1.05
N PRO A 428 15.14 -15.39 0.37
CA PRO A 428 14.57 -14.99 -0.91
C PRO A 428 14.63 -16.15 -1.91
N GLY A 429 13.49 -16.65 -2.39
CA GLY A 429 13.41 -17.73 -3.40
C GLY A 429 12.72 -19.04 -3.01
N ASP A 430 11.76 -19.03 -2.07
CA ASP A 430 10.94 -20.20 -1.67
C ASP A 430 11.77 -21.43 -1.23
N ALA A 431 12.95 -21.18 -0.66
CA ALA A 431 13.87 -22.23 -0.19
C ALA A 431 13.27 -23.05 0.97
N ASP A 432 13.72 -24.29 1.09
CA ASP A 432 13.35 -25.19 2.19
C ASP A 432 13.67 -24.57 3.56
N VAL A 433 12.70 -24.61 4.47
CA VAL A 433 12.79 -24.06 5.81
C VAL A 433 13.00 -25.21 6.79
N TYR A 434 14.06 -25.11 7.58
CA TYR A 434 14.39 -26.08 8.62
C TYR A 434 14.10 -25.50 10.01
N MET A 435 13.57 -26.33 10.92
CA MET A 435 13.20 -25.93 12.28
C MET A 435 13.60 -27.01 13.28
N THR A 436 13.98 -26.61 14.50
CA THR A 436 14.13 -27.56 15.61
C THR A 436 12.76 -28.04 16.09
N LYS A 437 12.72 -29.18 16.77
CA LYS A 437 11.48 -29.68 17.39
C LYS A 437 10.90 -28.69 18.41
N GLU A 438 11.76 -28.06 19.20
CA GLU A 438 11.38 -27.04 20.18
C GLU A 438 10.71 -25.83 19.51
N ASP A 439 11.29 -25.32 18.42
CA ASP A 439 10.70 -24.22 17.65
C ASP A 439 9.34 -24.59 17.04
N SER A 440 9.21 -25.82 16.52
CA SER A 440 7.94 -26.34 16.01
C SER A 440 6.88 -26.42 17.12
N ASP A 441 7.25 -26.89 18.32
CA ASP A 441 6.34 -26.96 19.47
C ASP A 441 5.90 -25.57 19.95
N ILE A 442 6.81 -24.59 19.99
CA ILE A 442 6.49 -23.19 20.33
C ILE A 442 5.50 -22.62 19.32
N LEU A 443 5.79 -22.76 18.02
CA LEU A 443 4.97 -22.22 16.96
C LEU A 443 3.58 -22.88 16.91
N PHE A 444 3.49 -24.21 17.04
CA PHE A 444 2.21 -24.93 17.09
C PHE A 444 1.36 -24.48 18.28
N ASN A 445 1.94 -24.37 19.47
CA ASN A 445 1.20 -23.90 20.64
C ASN A 445 0.76 -22.43 20.51
N ALA A 446 1.58 -21.58 19.92
CA ALA A 446 1.24 -20.18 19.65
C ALA A 446 0.09 -20.08 18.63
N ALA A 447 0.16 -20.81 17.53
CA ALA A 447 -0.88 -20.86 16.50
C ALA A 447 -2.22 -21.38 17.06
N LEU A 448 -2.18 -22.48 17.81
CA LEU A 448 -3.39 -23.07 18.39
C LEU A 448 -4.01 -22.17 19.46
N SER A 449 -3.19 -21.56 20.33
CA SER A 449 -3.68 -20.62 21.34
C SER A 449 -4.23 -19.34 20.70
N PHE A 450 -3.66 -18.87 19.59
CA PHE A 450 -4.22 -17.79 18.79
C PHE A 450 -5.66 -18.14 18.35
N LEU A 451 -5.85 -19.28 17.69
CA LEU A 451 -7.16 -19.70 17.20
C LEU A 451 -8.19 -19.92 18.33
N GLU A 452 -7.77 -20.54 19.43
CA GLU A 452 -8.62 -20.74 20.62
C GLU A 452 -9.13 -19.42 21.21
N LEU A 453 -8.24 -18.43 21.37
CA LEU A 453 -8.57 -17.14 21.99
C LEU A 453 -9.40 -16.24 21.07
N VAL A 454 -9.28 -16.42 19.75
CA VAL A 454 -10.16 -15.78 18.77
C VAL A 454 -11.60 -16.30 18.95
N ASN A 455 -11.77 -17.62 19.12
CA ASN A 455 -13.09 -18.22 19.34
C ASN A 455 -13.77 -17.66 20.61
N VAL A 456 -13.03 -17.48 21.70
CA VAL A 456 -13.54 -16.83 22.93
C VAL A 456 -14.10 -15.42 22.65
N GLY A 457 -13.46 -14.67 21.76
CA GLY A 457 -13.94 -13.35 21.36
C GLY A 457 -15.25 -13.40 20.59
N PHE A 458 -15.37 -14.34 19.64
CA PHE A 458 -16.58 -14.53 18.82
C PHE A 458 -17.77 -15.07 19.62
N GLU A 459 -17.53 -15.94 20.61
CA GLU A 459 -18.58 -16.47 21.50
C GLU A 459 -18.97 -15.48 22.61
N SER A 460 -18.24 -14.37 22.76
CA SER A 460 -18.55 -13.38 23.78
C SER A 460 -19.81 -12.57 23.44
N LYS A 461 -20.45 -12.00 24.46
CA LYS A 461 -21.60 -11.09 24.27
C LYS A 461 -21.23 -9.72 23.68
N PHE A 462 -19.94 -9.43 23.50
CA PHE A 462 -19.48 -8.13 23.01
C PHE A 462 -19.41 -8.12 21.49
N SER A 463 -19.28 -6.94 20.91
CA SER A 463 -19.24 -6.79 19.45
C SER A 463 -18.09 -7.59 18.83
N SER A 464 -18.44 -8.64 18.07
CA SER A 464 -17.50 -9.50 17.34
C SER A 464 -16.75 -8.73 16.25
N GLN A 465 -17.42 -7.76 15.63
CA GLN A 465 -16.84 -6.83 14.68
C GLN A 465 -15.75 -5.97 15.34
N MET A 466 -16.06 -5.38 16.50
CA MET A 466 -15.07 -4.60 17.26
C MET A 466 -13.92 -5.49 17.74
N PHE A 467 -14.21 -6.70 18.21
CA PHE A 467 -13.17 -7.67 18.59
C PHE A 467 -12.25 -7.98 17.41
N THR A 468 -12.82 -8.35 16.26
CA THR A 468 -12.08 -8.64 15.03
C THR A 468 -11.20 -7.46 14.66
N HIS A 469 -11.76 -6.26 14.60
CA HIS A 469 -11.02 -5.06 14.26
C HIS A 469 -9.91 -4.72 15.27
N LEU A 470 -10.13 -4.96 16.56
CA LEU A 470 -9.16 -4.67 17.62
C LEU A 470 -8.06 -5.74 17.73
N THR A 471 -8.24 -6.92 17.13
CA THR A 471 -7.37 -8.09 17.40
C THR A 471 -6.88 -8.85 16.16
N SER A 472 -7.45 -8.65 14.97
CA SER A 472 -7.24 -9.52 13.80
C SER A 472 -6.98 -8.76 12.50
N LEU A 473 -6.03 -9.28 11.71
CA LEU A 473 -5.93 -9.05 10.25
C LEU A 473 -5.47 -10.32 9.47
N TYR A 474 -5.24 -11.47 10.13
CA TYR A 474 -4.61 -12.65 9.49
C TYR A 474 -4.92 -13.97 10.22
N GLN A 475 -6.01 -14.64 9.89
CA GLN A 475 -6.40 -15.91 10.55
C GLN A 475 -6.06 -17.15 9.72
N ILE A 476 -6.05 -17.04 8.39
CA ILE A 476 -5.91 -18.22 7.51
C ILE A 476 -4.54 -18.91 7.66
N ASP A 477 -3.47 -18.13 7.87
CA ASP A 477 -2.12 -18.66 8.03
C ASP A 477 -1.99 -19.57 9.24
N ALA A 478 -2.64 -19.20 10.35
CA ALA A 478 -2.65 -19.99 11.57
C ALA A 478 -3.41 -21.31 11.35
N TRP A 479 -4.53 -21.27 10.63
CA TRP A 479 -5.27 -22.48 10.25
C TRP A 479 -4.45 -23.40 9.34
N ILE A 480 -3.85 -22.87 8.26
CA ILE A 480 -2.99 -23.63 7.34
C ILE A 480 -1.85 -24.28 8.12
N TYR A 481 -1.18 -23.52 9.00
CA TYR A 481 -0.08 -24.03 9.80
C TYR A 481 -0.52 -25.15 10.75
N VAL A 482 -1.59 -24.94 11.52
CA VAL A 482 -2.11 -25.94 12.47
C VAL A 482 -2.51 -27.23 11.74
N ILE A 483 -3.29 -27.13 10.66
CA ILE A 483 -3.74 -28.31 9.89
C ILE A 483 -2.55 -29.03 9.26
N SER A 484 -1.57 -28.28 8.73
CA SER A 484 -0.34 -28.87 8.21
C SER A 484 0.39 -29.69 9.29
N GLU A 485 0.57 -29.14 10.49
CA GLU A 485 1.23 -29.82 11.62
C GLU A 485 0.46 -31.02 12.17
N LEU A 486 -0.87 -31.03 12.05
CA LEU A 486 -1.69 -32.19 12.45
C LEU A 486 -1.33 -33.48 11.68
N ARG A 487 -0.71 -33.37 10.49
CA ARG A 487 -0.16 -34.53 9.75
C ARG A 487 0.98 -35.24 10.48
N ARG A 488 1.71 -34.54 11.37
CA ARG A 488 2.81 -35.08 12.19
C ARG A 488 2.44 -35.30 13.65
N ARG A 489 1.31 -34.75 14.11
CA ARG A 489 0.88 -34.74 15.53
C ARG A 489 -0.44 -35.51 15.70
N PRO A 490 -0.42 -36.85 15.81
CA PRO A 490 -1.63 -37.66 15.70
C PRO A 490 -2.50 -37.71 16.96
N SER A 491 -1.95 -37.48 18.16
CA SER A 491 -2.68 -37.64 19.42
C SER A 491 -2.22 -36.66 20.51
N GLY A 492 -3.12 -36.38 21.46
CA GLY A 492 -2.85 -35.56 22.64
C GLY A 492 -3.96 -34.55 22.94
N PRO A 493 -4.02 -33.97 24.15
CA PRO A 493 -5.07 -33.03 24.54
C PRO A 493 -5.14 -31.78 23.64
N ARG A 494 -3.99 -31.21 23.29
CA ARG A 494 -3.88 -30.08 22.36
C ARG A 494 -4.36 -30.44 20.95
N ILE A 495 -4.13 -31.68 20.51
CA ILE A 495 -4.55 -32.17 19.20
C ILE A 495 -6.08 -32.35 19.16
N ASN A 496 -6.68 -32.84 20.23
CA ASN A 496 -8.14 -32.92 20.35
C ASN A 496 -8.80 -31.54 20.31
N LEU A 497 -8.21 -30.53 20.97
CA LEU A 497 -8.65 -29.15 20.86
C LEU A 497 -8.53 -28.63 19.41
N ALA A 498 -7.40 -28.86 18.75
CA ALA A 498 -7.19 -28.44 17.37
C ALA A 498 -8.25 -29.01 16.43
N TRP A 499 -8.59 -30.30 16.54
CA TRP A 499 -9.64 -30.90 15.72
C TRP A 499 -11.04 -30.37 16.05
N LYS A 500 -11.34 -30.06 17.32
CA LYS A 500 -12.59 -29.37 17.68
C LYS A 500 -12.70 -28.00 17.03
N LEU A 501 -11.60 -27.24 17.01
CA LEU A 501 -11.54 -25.93 16.37
C LEU A 501 -11.63 -26.02 14.84
N VAL A 502 -11.00 -27.02 14.22
CA VAL A 502 -11.14 -27.29 12.78
C VAL A 502 -12.58 -27.63 12.42
N ASP A 503 -13.29 -28.42 13.24
CA ASP A 503 -14.70 -28.74 12.99
C ASP A 503 -15.59 -27.48 13.08
N SER A 504 -15.34 -26.59 14.04
CA SER A 504 -16.01 -25.29 14.12
C SER A 504 -15.73 -24.43 12.89
N LEU A 505 -14.48 -24.35 12.43
CA LEU A 505 -14.09 -23.57 11.25
C LEU A 505 -14.95 -23.91 10.03
N TYR A 506 -15.13 -25.20 9.72
CA TYR A 506 -15.94 -25.63 8.58
C TYR A 506 -17.44 -25.45 8.79
N THR A 507 -17.88 -25.39 10.04
CA THR A 507 -19.28 -25.05 10.38
C THR A 507 -19.55 -23.57 10.15
N ASP A 508 -18.60 -22.72 10.53
CA ASP A 508 -18.69 -21.26 10.42
C ASP A 508 -18.45 -20.75 8.99
N HIS A 509 -17.69 -21.51 8.19
CA HIS A 509 -17.29 -21.17 6.82
C HIS A 509 -17.67 -22.27 5.81
N PRO A 510 -18.98 -22.44 5.49
CA PRO A 510 -19.43 -23.45 4.53
C PRO A 510 -18.84 -23.26 3.11
N GLU A 511 -18.42 -22.04 2.76
CA GLU A 511 -17.74 -21.73 1.50
C GLU A 511 -16.45 -22.54 1.31
N LEU A 512 -15.78 -22.96 2.39
CA LEU A 512 -14.59 -23.83 2.33
C LEU A 512 -14.90 -25.23 1.78
N VAL A 513 -16.18 -25.62 1.79
CA VAL A 513 -16.66 -26.90 1.26
C VAL A 513 -17.37 -26.70 -0.07
N ASP A 514 -18.15 -25.63 -0.22
CA ASP A 514 -19.05 -25.44 -1.36
C ASP A 514 -18.38 -24.83 -2.60
N SER A 515 -17.34 -24.01 -2.44
CA SER A 515 -16.68 -23.32 -3.57
C SER A 515 -15.54 -24.15 -4.17
N VAL A 516 -15.89 -25.18 -4.94
CA VAL A 516 -14.93 -26.11 -5.57
C VAL A 516 -14.03 -25.41 -6.60
N ASP A 517 -14.52 -24.32 -7.21
CA ASP A 517 -13.80 -23.52 -8.20
C ASP A 517 -12.69 -22.64 -7.58
N ASN A 518 -12.65 -22.51 -6.25
CA ASN A 518 -11.60 -21.77 -5.57
C ASN A 518 -10.42 -22.71 -5.23
N SER A 519 -9.31 -22.52 -5.93
CA SER A 519 -8.13 -23.38 -5.81
C SER A 519 -7.54 -23.40 -4.40
N LEU A 520 -7.54 -22.27 -3.68
CA LEU A 520 -7.14 -22.18 -2.27
C LEU A 520 -8.02 -23.05 -1.38
N TYR A 521 -9.34 -22.99 -1.50
CA TYR A 521 -10.26 -23.74 -0.64
C TYR A 521 -10.18 -25.24 -0.93
N THR A 522 -10.02 -25.60 -2.20
CA THR A 522 -9.77 -26.99 -2.59
C THR A 522 -8.45 -27.52 -2.02
N ALA A 523 -7.37 -26.74 -2.09
CA ALA A 523 -6.07 -27.08 -1.49
C ALA A 523 -6.15 -27.16 0.05
N PHE A 524 -6.91 -26.26 0.68
CA PHE A 524 -7.14 -26.24 2.13
C PHE A 524 -7.93 -27.47 2.58
N GLY A 525 -8.99 -27.84 1.87
CA GLY A 525 -9.75 -29.07 2.11
C GLY A 525 -8.91 -30.34 1.92
N ASN A 526 -8.04 -30.39 0.90
CA ASN A 526 -7.08 -31.49 0.71
C ASN A 526 -6.16 -31.64 1.92
N LEU A 527 -5.58 -30.53 2.38
CA LEU A 527 -4.70 -30.52 3.54
C LEU A 527 -5.40 -31.05 4.80
N THR A 528 -6.67 -30.68 5.01
CA THR A 528 -7.49 -31.19 6.12
C THR A 528 -7.73 -32.69 6.03
N LEU A 529 -8.04 -33.21 4.84
CA LEU A 529 -8.22 -34.65 4.62
C LEU A 529 -6.92 -35.44 4.85
N GLU A 530 -5.78 -34.95 4.37
CA GLU A 530 -4.46 -35.55 4.62
C GLU A 530 -4.15 -35.61 6.12
N ALA A 531 -4.41 -34.52 6.85
CA ALA A 531 -4.23 -34.46 8.30
C ALA A 531 -5.11 -35.48 9.02
N TRP A 532 -6.36 -35.65 8.57
CA TRP A 532 -7.26 -36.64 9.13
C TRP A 532 -6.79 -38.07 8.87
N GLU A 533 -6.30 -38.38 7.67
CA GLU A 533 -5.78 -39.71 7.35
C GLU A 533 -4.58 -40.09 8.22
N ALA A 534 -3.69 -39.13 8.50
CA ALA A 534 -2.58 -39.33 9.42
C ALA A 534 -3.05 -39.65 10.84
N ARG A 535 -4.09 -38.95 11.33
CA ARG A 535 -4.71 -39.22 12.65
C ARG A 535 -5.42 -40.57 12.66
N ARG A 536 -6.23 -40.89 11.64
CA ARG A 536 -7.02 -42.13 11.54
C ARG A 536 -6.16 -43.39 11.65
N LYS A 537 -4.93 -43.37 11.13
CA LYS A 537 -3.98 -44.49 11.24
C LYS A 537 -3.57 -44.83 12.68
N VAL A 538 -3.76 -43.90 13.62
CA VAL A 538 -3.34 -44.01 15.02
C VAL A 538 -4.54 -44.14 15.97
N LEU A 539 -5.76 -43.88 15.50
CA LEU A 539 -6.98 -44.04 16.29
C LEU A 539 -7.35 -45.52 16.46
N THR A 540 -7.79 -45.89 17.66
CA THR A 540 -8.36 -47.21 17.95
C THR A 540 -9.81 -47.29 17.46
N ASP A 541 -10.27 -48.47 17.04
CA ASP A 541 -11.64 -48.71 16.58
C ASP A 541 -12.69 -48.14 17.58
N GLY A 542 -13.35 -47.04 17.20
CA GLY A 542 -14.40 -46.40 18.01
C GLY A 542 -14.50 -44.87 17.95
N GLU A 543 -13.46 -44.16 17.49
CA GLU A 543 -13.56 -42.70 17.26
C GLU A 543 -14.08 -42.39 15.85
N ASN A 544 -15.27 -41.79 15.77
CA ASN A 544 -15.90 -41.38 14.51
C ASN A 544 -15.18 -40.17 13.88
N ALA A 545 -15.29 -40.04 12.57
CA ALA A 545 -14.79 -38.87 11.86
C ALA A 545 -15.55 -37.60 12.28
N PRO A 546 -14.86 -36.44 12.41
CA PRO A 546 -15.49 -35.14 12.58
C PRO A 546 -16.48 -34.83 11.47
N ALA A 547 -17.49 -34.01 11.77
CA ALA A 547 -18.54 -33.66 10.82
C ALA A 547 -17.96 -32.98 9.57
N CYS A 548 -16.93 -32.14 9.74
CA CYS A 548 -16.23 -31.50 8.63
C CYS A 548 -15.59 -32.49 7.64
N ILE A 549 -15.09 -33.64 8.13
CA ILE A 549 -14.48 -34.67 7.29
C ILE A 549 -15.54 -35.41 6.48
N GLU A 550 -16.66 -35.78 7.10
CA GLU A 550 -17.79 -36.41 6.41
C GLU A 550 -18.36 -35.48 5.32
N LEU A 551 -18.47 -34.18 5.62
CA LEU A 551 -18.89 -33.17 4.64
C LEU A 551 -17.92 -33.09 3.45
N LEU A 552 -16.61 -32.98 3.71
CA LEU A 552 -15.59 -32.94 2.65
C LEU A 552 -15.57 -34.21 1.80
N TRP A 553 -15.71 -35.39 2.41
CA TRP A 553 -15.80 -36.66 1.67
C TRP A 553 -17.06 -36.73 0.82
N SER A 554 -18.21 -36.31 1.34
CA SER A 554 -19.48 -36.38 0.62
C SER A 554 -19.45 -35.57 -0.68
N LYS A 555 -18.91 -34.34 -0.63
CA LYS A 555 -18.80 -33.45 -1.79
C LYS A 555 -17.80 -33.95 -2.82
N ARG A 556 -16.71 -34.58 -2.39
CA ARG A 556 -15.70 -35.14 -3.30
C ARG A 556 -16.13 -36.44 -3.97
N ARG A 557 -16.96 -37.26 -3.30
CA ARG A 557 -17.59 -38.43 -3.93
C ARG A 557 -18.60 -38.04 -5.00
N VAL A 558 -19.32 -36.93 -4.84
CA VAL A 558 -20.24 -36.40 -5.87
C VAL A 558 -19.49 -35.95 -7.12
N GLY A 559 -18.32 -35.30 -6.98
CA GLY A 559 -17.47 -34.94 -8.12
C GLY A 559 -16.75 -36.13 -8.79
N GLN A 560 -16.55 -37.25 -8.08
CA GLN A 560 -16.00 -38.50 -8.63
C GLN A 560 -17.07 -39.40 -9.27
N GLY A 561 -18.34 -39.28 -8.88
CA GLY A 561 -19.45 -40.03 -9.48
C GLY A 561 -19.68 -39.72 -10.95
N ASP A 562 -19.33 -38.50 -11.41
CA ASP A 562 -19.34 -38.13 -12.83
C ASP A 562 -18.11 -38.65 -13.60
N ALA A 563 -17.04 -39.04 -12.89
CA ALA A 563 -15.84 -39.65 -13.47
C ALA A 563 -15.90 -41.20 -13.49
N GLU A 564 -16.78 -41.83 -12.71
CA GLU A 564 -16.91 -43.30 -12.61
C GLU A 564 -17.60 -43.98 -13.81
N MET A 565 -18.02 -43.24 -14.86
CA MET A 565 -18.36 -43.83 -16.16
C MET A 565 -17.17 -44.10 -17.08
N ALA A 566 -15.93 -43.77 -16.66
CA ALA A 566 -14.73 -44.00 -17.47
C ALA A 566 -13.65 -44.76 -16.69
N GLY A 567 -13.81 -46.09 -16.61
CA GLY A 567 -12.68 -47.00 -16.71
C GLY A 567 -12.04 -47.49 -15.40
N SER A 568 -12.43 -48.72 -15.03
CA SER A 568 -11.77 -49.59 -14.06
C SER A 568 -10.30 -49.90 -14.40
N ALA A 569 -9.39 -49.71 -13.44
CA ALA A 569 -8.36 -50.67 -13.00
C ALA A 569 -7.34 -49.96 -12.11
N LEU A 570 -7.58 -50.03 -10.80
CA LEU A 570 -6.54 -49.91 -9.79
C LEU A 570 -5.62 -51.13 -9.91
N ASP A 571 -4.38 -50.92 -10.35
CA ASP A 571 -3.24 -51.72 -9.88
C ASP A 571 -1.92 -51.02 -10.25
N ALA A 572 -0.95 -51.14 -9.33
CA ALA A 572 0.43 -50.63 -9.36
C ALA A 572 0.66 -49.17 -8.96
N TRP A 573 0.91 -48.97 -7.67
CA TRP A 573 1.68 -47.83 -7.16
C TRP A 573 3.14 -47.96 -7.63
N ASP A 574 3.57 -47.08 -8.53
CA ASP A 574 4.98 -46.73 -8.71
C ASP A 574 5.08 -45.31 -9.32
N PHE A 575 5.22 -44.29 -8.46
CA PHE A 575 5.50 -42.92 -8.92
C PHE A 575 7.01 -42.68 -8.91
N ASN A 576 7.64 -43.08 -10.01
CA ASN A 576 8.85 -42.44 -10.49
C ASN A 576 8.40 -41.24 -11.35
N VAL A 577 8.50 -40.03 -10.80
CA VAL A 577 8.15 -38.81 -11.54
C VAL A 577 9.29 -38.50 -12.52
N GLY A 578 9.14 -39.03 -13.74
CA GLY A 578 9.84 -38.55 -14.92
C GLY A 578 9.06 -37.39 -15.55
N ASP A 579 9.83 -36.47 -16.14
CA ASP A 579 9.39 -35.37 -16.99
C ASP A 579 8.34 -35.82 -18.04
N ASP A 580 7.54 -34.83 -18.47
CA ASP A 580 6.57 -34.84 -19.58
C ASP A 580 5.15 -35.31 -19.28
N LEU A 581 4.24 -34.33 -19.07
CA LEU A 581 2.94 -34.23 -19.78
C LEU A 581 2.22 -32.91 -19.42
N LEU A 582 2.72 -31.82 -20.01
CA LEU A 582 1.93 -30.63 -20.31
C LEU A 582 1.15 -30.93 -21.60
N ASP A 583 -0.12 -31.33 -21.50
CA ASP A 583 -0.99 -31.42 -22.68
C ASP A 583 -1.52 -30.02 -23.01
N TRP A 584 -0.94 -29.42 -24.06
CA TRP A 584 -1.25 -28.09 -24.57
C TRP A 584 -2.47 -28.06 -25.52
N ASN A 585 -3.18 -29.18 -25.72
CA ASN A 585 -4.33 -29.20 -26.63
C ASN A 585 -5.66 -28.79 -25.98
N TYR A 586 -5.78 -28.83 -24.65
CA TYR A 586 -7.02 -28.39 -23.95
C TYR A 586 -7.23 -26.86 -23.99
N TRP A 587 -6.15 -26.07 -24.14
CA TRP A 587 -6.21 -24.62 -24.23
C TRP A 587 -6.46 -24.08 -25.65
N SER A 588 -6.24 -24.90 -26.68
CA SER A 588 -6.52 -24.53 -28.07
C SER A 588 -8.01 -24.59 -28.36
N ASP A 589 -8.69 -25.65 -27.89
CA ASP A 589 -10.14 -25.83 -28.05
C ASP A 589 -10.94 -24.79 -27.25
N PHE A 590 -10.46 -24.41 -26.04
CA PHE A 590 -11.07 -23.37 -25.22
C PHE A 590 -10.95 -21.96 -25.84
N ILE A 591 -9.87 -21.69 -26.59
CA ILE A 591 -9.66 -20.41 -27.27
C ILE A 591 -10.46 -20.33 -28.60
N GLU A 592 -10.60 -21.43 -29.34
CA GLU A 592 -11.47 -21.48 -30.52
C GLU A 592 -12.96 -21.32 -30.15
N GLU A 593 -13.44 -21.93 -29.07
CA GLU A 593 -14.82 -21.73 -28.57
C GLU A 593 -15.09 -20.28 -28.10
N CYS A 594 -14.08 -19.63 -27.49
CA CYS A 594 -14.19 -18.23 -27.08
C CYS A 594 -14.17 -17.24 -28.27
N LEU A 595 -13.49 -17.59 -29.36
CA LEU A 595 -13.45 -16.79 -30.60
C LEU A 595 -14.74 -16.94 -31.43
N GLU A 596 -15.38 -18.12 -31.46
CA GLU A 596 -16.69 -18.32 -32.09
C GLU A 596 -17.83 -17.60 -31.34
N MET A 597 -17.74 -17.48 -30.01
CA MET A 597 -18.69 -16.67 -29.22
C MET A 597 -18.60 -15.17 -29.53
N PHE A 598 -17.42 -14.67 -29.92
CA PHE A 598 -17.22 -13.26 -30.26
C PHE A 598 -17.76 -12.91 -31.66
N GLN A 599 -17.75 -13.85 -32.61
CA GLN A 599 -18.31 -13.64 -33.96
C GLN A 599 -19.85 -13.60 -33.97
N ASN A 600 -20.52 -14.31 -33.06
CA ASN A 600 -21.98 -14.45 -33.08
C ASN A 600 -22.76 -13.31 -32.40
N LYS A 601 -22.09 -12.33 -31.77
CA LYS A 601 -22.76 -11.23 -31.04
C LYS A 601 -22.82 -9.88 -31.77
N VAL A 602 -22.26 -9.78 -32.99
CA VAL A 602 -22.15 -8.53 -33.75
C VAL A 602 -23.19 -8.39 -34.89
N MET A 603 -24.03 -9.41 -35.15
CA MET A 603 -25.02 -9.37 -36.25
C MET A 603 -26.40 -8.81 -35.87
N GLY A 604 -26.51 -7.99 -34.82
CA GLY A 604 -27.81 -7.55 -34.29
C GLY A 604 -27.88 -6.11 -33.82
N VAL A 605 -27.55 -5.13 -34.67
CA VAL A 605 -27.97 -3.73 -34.44
C VAL A 605 -28.49 -3.14 -35.74
N THR A 606 -29.81 -3.07 -35.86
CA THR A 606 -30.51 -2.27 -36.87
C THR A 606 -30.59 -0.81 -36.43
N SER A 607 -30.31 0.06 -37.39
CA SER A 607 -30.34 1.53 -37.43
C SER A 607 -31.58 2.22 -36.85
N GLU A 608 -31.39 3.37 -36.17
CA GLU A 608 -32.10 4.67 -36.42
C GLU A 608 -31.58 5.82 -35.50
N PRO A 609 -31.89 7.12 -35.74
CA PRO A 609 -30.90 8.05 -36.28
C PRO A 609 -30.53 9.26 -35.37
N ALA A 610 -29.56 10.03 -35.88
CA ALA A 610 -28.93 11.22 -35.32
C ALA A 610 -29.87 12.27 -34.71
N LEU A 611 -29.50 12.74 -33.52
CA LEU A 611 -29.96 14.01 -32.96
C LEU A 611 -28.78 14.97 -32.84
N ASP A 612 -29.02 16.13 -33.43
CA ASP A 612 -28.23 17.34 -33.54
C ASP A 612 -27.77 17.85 -32.15
N VAL A 613 -26.46 17.96 -31.94
CA VAL A 613 -25.87 18.60 -30.76
C VAL A 613 -25.22 19.89 -31.23
N GLY A 614 -25.84 21.00 -30.84
CA GLY A 614 -25.33 22.34 -31.07
C GLY A 614 -23.93 22.53 -30.48
N ASN A 615 -23.16 23.34 -31.20
CA ASN A 615 -21.96 24.01 -30.69
C ASN A 615 -22.27 24.65 -29.34
N ASP A 616 -21.71 24.10 -28.26
CA ASP A 616 -21.37 24.81 -27.02
C ASP A 616 -20.67 23.82 -26.06
N THR A 617 -19.36 23.59 -26.27
CA THR A 617 -18.47 23.03 -25.23
C THR A 617 -17.03 23.52 -25.43
N GLU A 618 -16.76 24.78 -25.08
CA GLU A 618 -15.50 25.10 -24.41
C GLU A 618 -15.62 24.60 -22.95
N SER A 619 -15.54 23.28 -22.76
CA SER A 619 -15.36 22.69 -21.46
C SER A 619 -13.89 22.31 -21.31
N ASN A 620 -13.19 23.04 -20.45
CA ASN A 620 -11.84 22.76 -19.96
C ASN A 620 -11.65 21.26 -19.67
N PHE A 621 -11.05 20.53 -20.62
CA PHE A 621 -10.37 19.28 -20.32
C PHE A 621 -9.16 19.65 -19.46
N SER A 622 -9.24 19.36 -18.16
CA SER A 622 -8.16 19.57 -17.20
C SER A 622 -6.85 18.99 -17.74
N ALA A 623 -5.79 19.80 -17.70
CA ALA A 623 -4.51 19.63 -18.38
C ALA A 623 -3.65 18.44 -17.92
N ASP A 624 -4.19 17.48 -17.16
CA ASP A 624 -3.41 16.36 -16.61
C ASP A 624 -3.50 15.14 -17.53
N ARG A 625 -2.51 14.99 -18.42
CA ARG A 625 -2.50 13.96 -19.48
C ARG A 625 -1.66 12.72 -19.15
N ALA A 626 -1.08 12.65 -17.94
CA ALA A 626 -0.39 11.48 -17.40
C ALA A 626 -0.88 11.23 -15.95
N PRO A 627 -0.98 9.96 -15.49
CA PRO A 627 -1.38 9.67 -14.12
C PRO A 627 -0.34 10.16 -13.10
N ASN A 628 -0.78 10.68 -11.96
CA ASN A 628 0.06 11.21 -10.87
C ASN A 628 -0.07 10.40 -9.57
N ASP A 629 -0.39 9.10 -9.67
CA ASP A 629 -0.42 8.20 -8.54
C ASP A 629 0.98 7.75 -8.09
N GLU A 630 1.08 7.19 -6.88
CA GLU A 630 2.35 6.82 -6.24
C GLU A 630 3.13 5.79 -7.07
N GLU A 631 2.44 4.82 -7.68
CA GLU A 631 3.07 3.82 -8.56
C GLU A 631 3.71 4.44 -9.80
N GLN A 632 3.07 5.45 -10.41
CA GLN A 632 3.64 6.17 -11.54
C GLN A 632 4.83 7.05 -11.12
N LEU A 633 4.78 7.69 -9.95
CA LEU A 633 5.91 8.47 -9.42
C LEU A 633 7.13 7.59 -9.13
N GLU A 634 6.92 6.40 -8.55
CA GLU A 634 7.99 5.40 -8.36
C GLU A 634 8.60 4.96 -9.69
N ALA A 635 7.77 4.77 -10.73
CA ALA A 635 8.27 4.42 -12.06
C ALA A 635 9.10 5.54 -12.70
N LEU A 636 8.75 6.81 -12.48
CA LEU A 636 9.54 7.97 -12.93
C LEU A 636 10.91 8.04 -12.23
N ASP A 637 10.99 7.67 -10.96
CA ASP A 637 12.25 7.59 -10.22
C ASP A 637 13.15 6.46 -10.74
N LEU A 638 12.56 5.31 -11.10
CA LEU A 638 13.27 4.24 -11.80
C LEU A 638 13.77 4.70 -13.18
N ILE A 639 12.97 5.48 -13.91
CA ILE A 639 13.36 6.10 -15.19
C ILE A 639 14.56 7.02 -15.01
N HIS A 640 14.55 7.86 -13.98
CA HIS A 640 15.69 8.71 -13.67
C HIS A 640 16.96 7.88 -13.46
N HIS A 641 16.89 6.81 -12.65
CA HIS A 641 18.06 5.99 -12.35
C HIS A 641 18.64 5.32 -13.60
N TRP A 642 17.82 4.66 -14.42
CA TRP A 642 18.37 3.93 -15.57
C TRP A 642 18.83 4.88 -16.69
N LEU A 643 18.26 6.08 -16.80
CA LEU A 643 18.81 7.13 -17.68
C LEU A 643 20.20 7.58 -17.23
N THR A 644 20.44 7.69 -15.91
CA THR A 644 21.78 7.96 -15.38
C THR A 644 22.76 6.82 -15.71
N LEU A 645 22.33 5.56 -15.59
CA LEU A 645 23.14 4.40 -16.02
C LEU A 645 23.44 4.42 -17.54
N MET A 646 22.45 4.82 -18.36
CA MET A 646 22.63 4.98 -19.81
C MET A 646 23.69 6.03 -20.16
N LEU A 647 23.79 7.08 -19.36
CA LEU A 647 24.74 8.19 -19.54
C LEU A 647 26.08 7.99 -18.79
N ASP A 648 26.39 6.76 -18.40
CA ASP A 648 27.60 6.40 -17.62
C ASP A 648 27.72 7.21 -16.31
N ASP A 649 26.65 7.19 -15.52
CA ASP A 649 26.52 7.84 -14.21
C ASP A 649 26.60 9.39 -14.25
N LYS A 650 26.28 9.99 -15.40
CA LYS A 650 26.18 11.43 -15.58
C LYS A 650 24.73 11.90 -15.64
N LEU A 651 24.44 13.10 -15.14
CA LEU A 651 23.12 13.71 -15.22
C LEU A 651 22.81 14.29 -16.62
N PHE A 652 23.84 14.66 -17.36
CA PHE A 652 23.75 15.21 -18.71
C PHE A 652 25.09 15.04 -19.46
N LEU A 653 25.08 15.26 -20.78
CA LEU A 653 26.24 15.11 -21.67
C LEU A 653 26.96 16.40 -22.10
N PRO A 654 26.28 17.55 -22.33
CA PRO A 654 26.95 18.73 -22.85
C PRO A 654 27.95 19.33 -21.84
N PRO A 655 29.05 19.94 -22.32
CA PRO A 655 30.06 20.54 -21.47
C PRO A 655 29.64 21.93 -20.98
N ILE A 656 28.82 22.00 -19.94
CA ILE A 656 28.31 23.26 -19.39
C ILE A 656 29.31 24.03 -18.49
N GLY A 657 30.49 23.44 -18.26
CA GLY A 657 31.53 23.97 -17.37
C GLY A 657 31.26 23.72 -15.88
N ASP A 658 32.18 24.16 -15.02
CA ASP A 658 32.14 23.86 -13.57
C ASP A 658 31.37 24.90 -12.74
N ASN A 659 30.91 26.00 -13.36
CA ASN A 659 30.30 27.12 -12.64
C ASN A 659 29.08 27.73 -13.39
N PRO A 660 28.08 26.93 -13.81
CA PRO A 660 26.83 27.46 -14.36
C PRO A 660 26.13 28.34 -13.32
N GLN A 661 25.41 29.37 -13.78
CA GLN A 661 24.72 30.32 -12.91
C GLN A 661 23.21 30.10 -12.91
N LYS A 662 22.62 29.66 -14.03
CA LYS A 662 21.18 29.43 -14.14
C LYS A 662 20.85 28.24 -15.05
N ILE A 663 20.08 27.29 -14.54
CA ILE A 663 19.69 26.05 -15.24
C ILE A 663 18.17 25.93 -15.26
N LEU A 664 17.59 25.48 -16.37
CA LEU A 664 16.16 25.19 -16.51
C LEU A 664 15.95 23.70 -16.77
N ASP A 665 15.06 23.06 -16.00
CA ASP A 665 14.54 21.71 -16.24
C ASP A 665 13.06 21.80 -16.63
N ILE A 666 12.69 21.27 -17.80
CA ILE A 666 11.33 21.37 -18.34
C ILE A 666 10.65 20.01 -18.27
N GLY A 667 9.47 19.95 -17.65
CA GLY A 667 8.77 18.69 -17.40
C GLY A 667 9.47 17.89 -16.31
N THR A 668 9.69 18.51 -15.15
CA THR A 668 10.57 17.96 -14.11
C THR A 668 10.01 16.70 -13.44
N GLY A 669 8.70 16.45 -13.53
CA GLY A 669 8.03 15.33 -12.86
C GLY A 669 8.28 15.35 -11.35
N THR A 670 8.86 14.27 -10.82
CA THR A 670 9.22 14.14 -9.38
C THR A 670 10.24 15.17 -8.90
N GLY A 671 10.93 15.87 -9.81
CA GLY A 671 11.95 16.87 -9.49
C GLY A 671 13.33 16.28 -9.20
N ILE A 672 13.48 14.95 -9.24
CA ILE A 672 14.71 14.25 -8.84
C ILE A 672 15.94 14.68 -9.66
N TRP A 673 15.78 14.99 -10.95
CA TRP A 673 16.88 15.48 -11.78
C TRP A 673 17.30 16.89 -11.36
N ALA A 674 16.34 17.81 -11.21
CA ALA A 674 16.61 19.18 -10.80
C ALA A 674 17.30 19.25 -9.43
N ILE A 675 16.89 18.39 -8.48
CA ILE A 675 17.52 18.26 -7.16
C ILE A 675 18.97 17.80 -7.29
N ASN A 676 19.23 16.71 -8.02
CA ASN A 676 20.59 16.18 -8.18
C ASN A 676 21.51 17.20 -8.88
N VAL A 677 21.02 17.96 -9.86
CA VAL A 677 21.78 19.03 -10.52
C VAL A 677 22.04 20.21 -9.59
N ALA A 678 21.06 20.59 -8.77
CA ALA A 678 21.22 21.68 -7.79
C ALA A 678 22.26 21.32 -6.71
N ASP A 679 22.32 20.07 -6.29
CA ASP A 679 23.35 19.55 -5.39
C ASP A 679 24.74 19.51 -6.04
N GLU A 680 24.84 19.11 -7.32
CA GLU A 680 26.10 19.07 -8.07
C GLU A 680 26.65 20.47 -8.37
N TYR A 681 25.77 21.45 -8.62
CA TYR A 681 26.13 22.83 -8.93
C TYR A 681 25.52 23.85 -7.97
N PRO A 682 26.08 24.00 -6.75
CA PRO A 682 25.64 25.02 -5.79
C PRO A 682 25.75 26.47 -6.30
N SER A 683 26.53 26.69 -7.36
CA SER A 683 26.66 27.99 -8.04
C SER A 683 25.45 28.36 -8.89
N ALA A 684 24.65 27.38 -9.29
CA ALA A 684 23.52 27.56 -10.20
C ALA A 684 22.22 27.73 -9.43
N SER A 685 21.39 28.68 -9.88
CA SER A 685 19.96 28.70 -9.59
C SER A 685 19.26 27.79 -10.60
N VAL A 686 18.69 26.69 -10.11
CA VAL A 686 17.95 25.71 -10.91
C VAL A 686 16.47 26.04 -10.84
N ILE A 687 15.83 26.25 -11.99
CA ILE A 687 14.38 26.40 -12.11
C ILE A 687 13.84 25.13 -12.74
N ALA A 688 12.85 24.52 -12.13
CA ALA A 688 12.23 23.29 -12.60
C ALA A 688 10.74 23.52 -12.82
N THR A 689 10.26 23.32 -14.05
CA THR A 689 8.86 23.55 -14.41
C THR A 689 8.12 22.25 -14.67
N ASP A 690 6.88 22.18 -14.20
CA ASP A 690 5.93 21.11 -14.53
C ASP A 690 4.50 21.64 -14.44
N ILE A 691 3.53 20.96 -15.05
CA ILE A 691 2.11 21.32 -14.92
C ILE A 691 1.50 20.81 -13.61
N THR A 692 2.19 19.91 -12.91
CA THR A 692 1.72 19.26 -11.68
C THR A 692 2.66 19.46 -10.48
N PRO A 693 2.13 19.74 -9.27
CA PRO A 693 2.94 19.89 -8.07
C PRO A 693 3.15 18.53 -7.35
N THR A 694 4.10 17.73 -7.82
CA THR A 694 4.40 16.38 -7.29
C THR A 694 5.74 16.30 -6.54
N GLN A 695 6.38 17.44 -6.27
CA GLN A 695 7.77 17.52 -5.81
C GLN A 695 7.90 17.47 -4.26
N PRO A 696 9.05 16.99 -3.72
CA PRO A 696 9.24 16.83 -2.29
C PRO A 696 9.32 18.17 -1.54
N SER A 697 8.95 18.15 -0.26
CA SER A 697 8.94 19.34 0.60
C SER A 697 10.32 19.82 1.05
N PHE A 698 11.35 18.97 0.93
CA PHE A 698 12.73 19.28 1.32
C PHE A 698 13.62 19.23 0.08
N VAL A 699 14.11 20.39 -0.35
CA VAL A 699 14.90 20.54 -1.58
C VAL A 699 16.07 21.49 -1.33
N PRO A 700 17.16 21.42 -2.12
CA PRO A 700 18.28 22.34 -2.02
C PRO A 700 17.83 23.81 -2.12
N PRO A 701 18.49 24.75 -1.41
CA PRO A 701 18.08 26.16 -1.38
C PRO A 701 18.24 26.88 -2.73
N ASN A 702 18.93 26.26 -3.69
CA ASN A 702 19.20 26.78 -5.02
C ASN A 702 18.34 26.13 -6.13
N VAL A 703 17.32 25.34 -5.79
CA VAL A 703 16.30 24.88 -6.74
C VAL A 703 14.93 25.48 -6.42
N GLU A 704 14.21 25.91 -7.46
CA GLU A 704 12.86 26.45 -7.40
C GLU A 704 11.94 25.68 -8.34
N PHE A 705 10.81 25.22 -7.82
CA PHE A 705 9.79 24.51 -8.60
C PHE A 705 8.65 25.47 -8.96
N GLN A 706 8.29 25.50 -10.24
CA GLN A 706 7.26 26.39 -10.77
C GLN A 706 6.21 25.57 -11.52
N ILE A 707 4.93 25.83 -11.22
CA ILE A 707 3.83 25.24 -11.99
C ILE A 707 3.69 26.04 -13.28
N ASP A 708 4.13 25.50 -14.41
CA ASP A 708 4.14 26.19 -15.70
C ASP A 708 3.99 25.21 -16.87
N ASP A 709 3.20 25.59 -17.89
CA ASP A 709 3.00 24.79 -19.10
C ASP A 709 4.00 25.25 -20.18
N ALA A 710 4.94 24.36 -20.52
CA ALA A 710 6.02 24.63 -21.47
C ALA A 710 5.53 25.03 -22.87
N GLN A 711 4.28 24.74 -23.22
CA GLN A 711 3.67 25.09 -24.52
C GLN A 711 3.21 26.55 -24.60
N LEU A 712 3.05 27.21 -23.45
CA LEU A 712 2.69 28.63 -23.38
C LEU A 712 3.90 29.52 -23.66
N GLU A 713 3.65 30.83 -23.78
CA GLU A 713 4.72 31.80 -23.96
C GLU A 713 5.55 31.90 -22.67
N TRP A 714 6.84 31.63 -22.76
CA TRP A 714 7.74 31.66 -21.61
C TRP A 714 7.91 33.08 -21.08
N THR A 715 7.76 33.21 -19.77
CA THR A 715 7.93 34.48 -19.04
C THR A 715 9.38 34.74 -18.61
N PHE A 716 10.30 33.84 -18.94
CA PHE A 716 11.71 33.98 -18.61
C PHE A 716 12.38 35.10 -19.40
N GLU A 717 13.31 35.79 -18.72
CA GLU A 717 14.18 36.77 -19.38
C GLU A 717 14.98 36.09 -20.52
N PRO A 718 15.01 36.69 -21.72
CA PRO A 718 15.82 36.18 -22.83
C PRO A 718 17.30 36.12 -22.46
N GLU A 719 18.02 35.15 -23.02
CA GLU A 719 19.46 34.97 -22.80
C GLU A 719 19.88 34.92 -21.32
N SER A 720 19.10 34.24 -20.49
CA SER A 720 19.33 34.17 -19.04
C SER A 720 19.80 32.82 -18.53
N PHE A 721 19.60 31.73 -19.27
CA PHE A 721 20.00 30.38 -18.87
C PHE A 721 21.34 29.95 -19.48
N ASP A 722 22.15 29.26 -18.69
CA ASP A 722 23.40 28.63 -19.12
C ASP A 722 23.14 27.21 -19.69
N PHE A 723 22.13 26.53 -19.15
CA PHE A 723 21.75 25.18 -19.55
C PHE A 723 20.22 24.97 -19.49
N ILE A 724 19.66 24.30 -20.49
CA ILE A 724 18.25 23.85 -20.50
C ILE A 724 18.19 22.34 -20.73
N HIS A 725 17.44 21.63 -19.91
CA HIS A 725 17.27 20.18 -19.97
C HIS A 725 15.80 19.80 -20.18
N ILE A 726 15.58 18.78 -21.01
CA ILE A 726 14.27 18.22 -21.34
C ILE A 726 14.38 16.69 -21.45
N ARG A 727 13.44 15.96 -20.87
CA ARG A 727 13.31 14.52 -21.14
C ARG A 727 11.87 14.02 -20.97
N TYR A 728 11.49 13.00 -21.75
CA TYR A 728 10.24 12.26 -21.57
C TYR A 728 8.95 13.11 -21.72
N LEU A 729 8.96 14.07 -22.65
CA LEU A 729 7.81 14.90 -23.00
C LEU A 729 7.15 14.48 -24.33
N GLN A 730 7.49 13.30 -24.88
CA GLN A 730 6.74 12.72 -25.99
C GLN A 730 5.24 12.59 -25.66
N GLY A 731 4.38 12.91 -26.63
CA GLY A 731 2.92 12.84 -26.46
C GLY A 731 2.28 13.97 -25.64
N THR A 732 3.05 14.90 -25.09
CA THR A 732 2.50 16.04 -24.30
C THR A 732 2.62 17.39 -25.00
N ILE A 733 3.64 17.58 -25.85
CA ILE A 733 3.89 18.82 -26.58
C ILE A 733 3.31 18.74 -28.00
N GLY A 734 2.44 19.70 -28.34
CA GLY A 734 1.85 19.82 -29.67
C GLY A 734 2.71 20.57 -30.70
N ASP A 735 3.53 21.54 -30.26
CA ASP A 735 4.36 22.38 -31.12
C ASP A 735 5.83 22.39 -30.65
N TRP A 736 6.60 21.44 -31.17
CA TRP A 736 8.02 21.29 -30.84
C TRP A 736 8.89 22.40 -31.42
N ASP A 737 8.55 22.94 -32.59
CA ASP A 737 9.29 24.05 -33.20
C ASP A 737 9.21 25.29 -32.30
N ARG A 738 8.03 25.57 -31.75
CA ARG A 738 7.86 26.63 -30.76
C ARG A 738 8.68 26.38 -29.51
N LEU A 739 8.64 25.17 -28.94
CA LEU A 739 9.40 24.84 -27.74
C LEU A 739 10.90 25.09 -27.95
N TYR A 740 11.46 24.58 -29.05
CA TYR A 740 12.87 24.79 -29.40
C TYR A 740 13.22 26.26 -29.66
N SER A 741 12.31 27.03 -30.27
CA SER A 741 12.47 28.48 -30.44
C SER A 741 12.53 29.22 -29.11
N GLN A 742 11.68 28.84 -28.14
CA GLN A 742 11.70 29.42 -26.80
C GLN A 742 12.97 29.06 -26.03
N MET A 743 13.43 27.80 -26.11
CA MET A 743 14.72 27.38 -25.58
C MET A 743 15.87 28.23 -26.15
N TYR A 744 15.87 28.44 -27.47
CA TYR A 744 16.90 29.22 -28.15
C TYR A 744 16.90 30.69 -27.70
N LYS A 745 15.71 31.29 -27.52
CA LYS A 745 15.55 32.65 -27.00
C LYS A 745 16.03 32.77 -25.55
N ALA A 746 15.73 31.79 -24.70
CA ALA A 746 16.04 31.81 -23.27
C ALA A 746 17.51 31.50 -22.96
N LEU A 747 18.21 30.72 -23.80
CA LEU A 747 19.63 30.41 -23.63
C LEU A 747 20.54 31.60 -23.90
N LYS A 748 21.58 31.76 -23.07
CA LYS A 748 22.69 32.67 -23.33
C LYS A 748 23.46 32.27 -24.59
N PRO A 749 24.09 33.21 -25.31
CA PRO A 749 25.12 32.88 -26.29
C PRO A 749 26.20 31.98 -25.65
N GLY A 750 26.49 30.84 -26.26
CA GLY A 750 27.38 29.82 -25.70
C GLY A 750 26.73 28.85 -24.69
N GLY A 751 25.47 29.07 -24.31
CA GLY A 751 24.71 28.16 -23.45
C GLY A 751 24.31 26.86 -24.18
N TRP A 752 24.06 25.81 -23.41
CA TRP A 752 23.79 24.47 -23.93
C TRP A 752 22.35 24.03 -23.69
N PHE A 753 21.87 23.08 -24.49
CA PHE A 753 20.67 22.31 -24.16
C PHE A 753 20.92 20.81 -24.29
N GLN A 754 20.12 20.00 -23.60
CA GLN A 754 19.99 18.57 -23.86
C GLN A 754 18.52 18.16 -23.87
N HIS A 755 18.17 17.30 -24.82
CA HIS A 755 16.84 16.74 -24.98
C HIS A 755 16.93 15.22 -25.18
N ILE A 756 16.18 14.44 -24.39
CA ILE A 756 16.17 12.96 -24.40
C ILE A 756 14.75 12.41 -24.52
N GLU A 757 14.47 11.63 -25.56
CA GLU A 757 13.16 10.97 -25.77
C GLU A 757 13.32 9.48 -26.08
N PRO A 758 12.46 8.60 -25.54
CA PRO A 758 12.44 7.20 -25.95
C PRO A 758 11.86 7.04 -27.35
N ASP A 759 12.21 5.95 -28.01
CA ASP A 759 11.56 5.50 -29.23
C ASP A 759 10.30 4.70 -28.89
N LEU A 760 9.26 4.85 -29.70
CA LEU A 760 8.02 4.12 -29.54
C LEU A 760 8.15 2.67 -30.03
N GLN A 761 9.03 2.43 -31.01
CA GLN A 761 9.24 1.09 -31.57
C GLN A 761 10.15 0.25 -30.67
N MET A 762 9.59 -0.85 -30.14
CA MET A 762 10.36 -1.91 -29.51
C MET A 762 10.73 -3.01 -30.52
N LEU A 763 11.87 -3.63 -30.32
CA LEU A 763 12.46 -4.63 -31.21
C LEU A 763 12.92 -5.85 -30.41
N SER A 764 13.22 -6.94 -31.10
CA SER A 764 13.76 -8.17 -30.51
C SER A 764 15.11 -8.52 -31.13
N GLN A 765 16.04 -9.07 -30.34
CA GLN A 765 17.26 -9.71 -30.87
C GLN A 765 17.07 -11.18 -31.20
N ASN A 766 15.94 -11.78 -30.79
CA ASN A 766 15.65 -13.16 -31.07
C ASN A 766 15.12 -13.27 -32.52
N PRO A 767 15.83 -13.97 -33.43
CA PRO A 767 15.43 -14.10 -34.83
C PRO A 767 14.12 -14.89 -35.02
N GLU A 768 13.66 -15.62 -34.00
CA GLU A 768 12.37 -16.33 -34.01
C GLU A 768 11.19 -15.39 -33.76
N ILE A 769 11.42 -14.23 -33.14
CA ILE A 769 10.41 -13.20 -32.94
C ILE A 769 10.42 -12.29 -34.17
N LYS A 770 9.51 -12.56 -35.10
CA LYS A 770 9.28 -11.68 -36.24
C LYS A 770 8.62 -10.39 -35.72
N VAL A 771 9.39 -9.32 -35.66
CA VAL A 771 8.86 -7.96 -35.67
C VAL A 771 8.77 -7.60 -37.14
N ASP A 772 7.55 -7.46 -37.67
CA ASP A 772 7.38 -7.14 -39.10
C ASP A 772 8.02 -5.77 -39.36
N ASP A 773 9.15 -5.77 -40.09
CA ASP A 773 9.90 -4.57 -40.52
C ASP A 773 9.21 -3.82 -41.68
N GLU A 774 7.91 -4.05 -41.94
CA GLU A 774 7.19 -3.33 -42.99
C GLU A 774 6.84 -1.90 -42.57
N GLN A 775 7.84 -1.04 -42.74
CA GLN A 775 7.73 0.40 -42.85
C GLN A 775 6.89 0.73 -44.11
N TYR A 776 5.65 1.20 -43.90
CA TYR A 776 4.70 1.74 -44.90
C TYR A 776 4.25 0.80 -46.05
N ALA A 777 2.99 0.35 -45.99
CA ALA A 777 1.94 0.53 -47.01
C ALA A 777 0.90 -0.61 -47.05
N SER A 778 -0.36 -0.37 -46.63
CA SER A 778 -1.61 -0.94 -47.21
C SER A 778 -2.90 -0.46 -46.47
N PRO A 779 -4.09 -0.47 -47.13
CA PRO A 779 -5.19 0.49 -46.92
C PRO A 779 -6.22 0.15 -45.81
N PRO A 780 -7.10 1.12 -45.40
CA PRO A 780 -7.81 1.11 -44.12
C PRO A 780 -9.15 0.35 -44.12
N PHE A 781 -9.22 -0.88 -44.64
CA PHE A 781 -10.52 -1.58 -44.77
C PHE A 781 -10.67 -2.95 -44.10
N LEU A 782 -9.67 -3.45 -43.35
CA LEU A 782 -9.83 -4.67 -42.54
C LEU A 782 -9.10 -4.52 -41.18
N PHE A 783 -9.68 -3.73 -40.28
CA PHE A 783 -9.07 -3.36 -38.98
C PHE A 783 -9.08 -4.52 -37.95
N THR A 784 -9.99 -5.48 -38.07
CA THR A 784 -10.18 -6.54 -37.05
C THR A 784 -9.36 -7.81 -37.29
N THR A 785 -9.02 -8.15 -38.53
CA THR A 785 -8.25 -9.38 -38.84
C THR A 785 -6.73 -9.18 -38.77
N PHE A 786 -6.23 -7.94 -38.88
CA PHE A 786 -4.78 -7.65 -38.88
C PHE A 786 -4.16 -7.61 -37.47
N LEU A 787 -4.94 -7.31 -36.42
CA LEU A 787 -4.43 -7.16 -35.05
C LEU A 787 -4.10 -8.49 -34.34
N THR A 788 -4.55 -9.63 -34.86
CA THR A 788 -4.36 -10.94 -34.22
C THR A 788 -3.08 -11.68 -34.64
N ASN A 789 -2.43 -11.28 -35.74
CA ASN A 789 -1.22 -11.94 -36.28
C ASN A 789 0.05 -11.06 -36.30
N THR A 790 -0.01 -9.84 -35.77
CA THR A 790 1.14 -8.91 -35.74
C THR A 790 1.80 -8.89 -34.36
N SER A 791 3.13 -8.74 -34.28
CA SER A 791 3.84 -8.67 -32.99
C SER A 791 3.28 -7.57 -32.07
N ILE A 792 3.24 -7.83 -30.75
CA ILE A 792 2.76 -6.85 -29.75
C ILE A 792 3.52 -5.52 -29.83
N PHE A 793 4.81 -5.55 -30.22
CA PHE A 793 5.63 -4.36 -30.40
C PHE A 793 5.19 -3.50 -31.58
N THR A 794 4.84 -4.13 -32.71
CA THR A 794 4.29 -3.42 -33.87
C THR A 794 2.91 -2.85 -33.56
N ARG A 795 2.08 -3.58 -32.80
CA ARG A 795 0.76 -3.09 -32.34
C ARG A 795 0.91 -1.89 -31.41
N TRP A 796 1.83 -1.97 -30.44
CA TRP A 796 2.16 -0.86 -29.53
C TRP A 796 2.52 0.41 -30.30
N ALA A 797 3.45 0.33 -31.25
CA ALA A 797 3.84 1.49 -32.04
C ALA A 797 2.68 2.08 -32.83
N LYS A 798 1.88 1.26 -33.53
CA LYS A 798 0.73 1.74 -34.31
C LYS A 798 -0.32 2.44 -33.44
N ILE A 799 -0.62 1.87 -32.28
CA ILE A 799 -1.62 2.41 -31.35
C ILE A 799 -1.21 3.79 -30.85
N PHE A 800 0.03 3.94 -30.38
CA PHE A 800 0.48 5.21 -29.84
C PHE A 800 0.76 6.27 -30.92
N THR A 801 1.11 5.86 -32.15
CA THR A 801 1.10 6.78 -33.31
C THR A 801 -0.32 7.31 -33.56
N GLN A 802 -1.34 6.44 -33.55
CA GLN A 802 -2.74 6.84 -33.71
C GLN A 802 -3.22 7.77 -32.58
N VAL A 803 -2.83 7.49 -31.33
CA VAL A 803 -3.10 8.38 -30.19
C VAL A 803 -2.51 9.76 -30.47
N GLY A 804 -1.23 9.81 -30.87
CA GLY A 804 -0.55 11.07 -31.14
C GLY A 804 -1.17 11.89 -32.28
N GLU A 805 -1.59 11.22 -33.36
CA GLU A 805 -2.34 11.85 -34.46
C GLU A 805 -3.69 12.41 -33.98
N THR A 806 -4.37 11.71 -33.07
CA THR A 806 -5.68 12.12 -32.54
C THR A 806 -5.58 13.36 -31.66
N ILE A 807 -4.54 13.47 -30.84
CA ILE A 807 -4.36 14.60 -29.90
C ILE A 807 -3.44 15.70 -30.44
N GLY A 808 -2.87 15.53 -31.63
CA GLY A 808 -1.90 16.46 -32.23
C GLY A 808 -0.57 16.54 -31.49
N CYS A 809 -0.21 15.53 -30.68
CA CYS A 809 1.04 15.49 -29.92
C CYS A 809 1.81 14.21 -30.29
N THR A 810 3.01 14.35 -30.85
CA THR A 810 3.75 13.22 -31.43
C THR A 810 4.44 12.35 -30.37
N PHE A 811 4.39 11.03 -30.57
CA PHE A 811 5.19 10.03 -29.83
C PHE A 811 6.40 9.52 -30.64
N ASP A 812 6.58 9.99 -31.87
CA ASP A 812 7.62 9.50 -32.78
C ASP A 812 8.75 10.53 -32.93
N PHE A 813 9.93 10.14 -32.45
CA PHE A 813 11.19 10.89 -32.52
C PHE A 813 12.27 10.19 -33.36
N SER A 814 11.87 9.19 -34.15
CA SER A 814 12.76 8.49 -35.07
C SER A 814 13.30 9.40 -36.17
N ASN A 815 14.17 8.85 -37.03
CA ASN A 815 14.70 9.52 -38.22
C ASN A 815 15.44 10.85 -37.95
N GLY A 816 16.00 11.03 -36.76
CA GLY A 816 16.81 12.19 -36.41
C GLY A 816 16.02 13.48 -36.16
N LYS A 817 14.71 13.38 -35.91
CA LYS A 817 13.79 14.52 -35.68
C LYS A 817 14.32 15.52 -34.65
N LEU A 818 14.86 15.04 -33.52
CA LEU A 818 15.45 15.88 -32.48
C LEU A 818 16.61 16.77 -32.99
N ALA A 819 17.45 16.23 -33.88
CA ALA A 819 18.56 16.98 -34.46
C ALA A 819 18.10 18.00 -35.50
N THR A 820 17.04 17.68 -36.24
CA THR A 820 16.41 18.60 -37.20
C THR A 820 15.81 19.79 -36.45
N LEU A 821 14.98 19.55 -35.44
CA LEU A 821 14.39 20.59 -34.58
C LEU A 821 15.47 21.53 -33.99
N ALA A 822 16.57 20.96 -33.50
CA ALA A 822 17.68 21.73 -32.97
C ALA A 822 18.35 22.63 -34.02
N LYS A 823 18.61 22.11 -35.22
CA LYS A 823 19.25 22.86 -36.31
C LYS A 823 18.34 23.96 -36.84
N ASP A 824 17.05 23.66 -36.99
CA ASP A 824 16.05 24.58 -37.52
C ASP A 824 15.83 25.75 -36.56
N ALA A 825 15.92 25.51 -35.25
CA ALA A 825 15.91 26.57 -34.23
C ALA A 825 17.20 27.41 -34.16
N GLY A 826 18.28 26.99 -34.84
CA GLY A 826 19.54 27.74 -34.95
C GLY A 826 20.66 27.30 -34.00
N PHE A 827 20.52 26.16 -33.31
CA PHE A 827 21.60 25.61 -32.49
C PHE A 827 22.77 25.09 -33.35
N VAL A 828 23.99 25.24 -32.82
CA VAL A 828 25.23 24.73 -33.41
C VAL A 828 25.80 23.58 -32.57
N SER A 829 26.81 22.88 -33.09
CA SER A 829 27.43 21.74 -32.41
C SER A 829 26.42 20.64 -32.02
N VAL A 830 25.33 20.52 -32.79
CA VAL A 830 24.24 19.58 -32.56
C VAL A 830 24.76 18.14 -32.67
N THR A 831 24.75 17.44 -31.55
CA THR A 831 25.28 16.08 -31.42
C THR A 831 24.15 15.10 -31.11
N PRO A 832 23.56 14.44 -32.12
CA PRO A 832 22.59 13.38 -31.90
C PRO A 832 23.28 12.09 -31.47
N GLN A 833 22.61 11.35 -30.59
CA GLN A 833 23.02 10.02 -30.15
C GLN A 833 21.80 9.12 -30.09
N THR A 834 22.02 7.86 -30.44
CA THR A 834 21.03 6.79 -30.34
C THR A 834 21.56 5.74 -29.39
N HIS A 835 20.85 5.54 -28.29
CA HIS A 835 21.20 4.57 -27.26
C HIS A 835 20.33 3.34 -27.44
N LYS A 836 20.95 2.16 -27.60
CA LYS A 836 20.24 0.88 -27.70
C LYS A 836 20.03 0.33 -26.29
N ILE A 837 18.79 0.36 -25.82
CA ILE A 837 18.43 0.04 -24.43
C ILE A 837 17.77 -1.34 -24.37
N PRO A 838 18.37 -2.33 -23.70
CA PRO A 838 17.74 -3.62 -23.49
C PRO A 838 16.53 -3.49 -22.57
N VAL A 839 15.55 -4.39 -22.71
CA VAL A 839 14.41 -4.51 -21.81
C VAL A 839 14.38 -5.90 -21.20
N GLY A 840 14.52 -5.97 -19.88
CA GLY A 840 14.65 -7.20 -19.11
C GLY A 840 16.10 -7.67 -18.92
N ARG A 841 16.24 -8.85 -18.30
CA ARG A 841 17.52 -9.39 -17.78
C ARG A 841 18.30 -10.27 -18.76
N TRP A 842 17.95 -10.23 -20.05
CA TRP A 842 18.51 -11.11 -21.08
C TRP A 842 19.95 -10.78 -21.55
N PRO A 843 20.48 -9.54 -21.45
CA PRO A 843 21.87 -9.28 -21.86
C PRO A 843 22.87 -10.07 -21.01
N ARG A 844 23.96 -10.54 -21.66
CA ARG A 844 25.08 -11.19 -20.96
C ARG A 844 26.02 -10.20 -20.28
N ASP A 845 26.16 -9.01 -20.86
CA ASP A 845 26.98 -7.94 -20.30
C ASP A 845 26.36 -7.42 -18.99
N LYS A 846 27.17 -7.32 -17.94
CA LYS A 846 26.69 -6.99 -16.59
C LYS A 846 26.02 -5.62 -16.52
N LYS A 847 26.63 -4.59 -17.13
CA LYS A 847 26.07 -3.23 -17.15
C LYS A 847 24.77 -3.16 -17.96
N LYS A 848 24.74 -3.80 -19.14
CA LYS A 848 23.52 -3.86 -19.96
C LYS A 848 22.41 -4.67 -19.31
N LYS A 849 22.75 -5.73 -18.57
CA LYS A 849 21.78 -6.54 -17.82
C LYS A 849 21.15 -5.72 -16.70
N GLU A 850 21.96 -4.97 -15.97
CA GLU A 850 21.51 -4.04 -14.95
C GLU A 850 20.63 -2.94 -15.54
N LEU A 851 21.09 -2.24 -16.57
CA LEU A 851 20.30 -1.26 -17.30
C LEU A 851 18.94 -1.83 -17.75
N GLY A 852 18.96 -2.96 -18.47
CA GLY A 852 17.73 -3.53 -19.03
C GLY A 852 16.77 -4.07 -17.98
N THR A 853 17.30 -4.44 -16.83
CA THR A 853 16.48 -4.74 -15.68
C THR A 853 15.61 -3.56 -15.27
N PHE A 854 16.25 -2.41 -14.96
CA PHE A 854 15.54 -1.27 -14.41
C PHE A 854 14.50 -0.78 -15.41
N VAL A 855 14.83 -0.82 -16.71
CA VAL A 855 13.92 -0.52 -17.82
C VAL A 855 12.73 -1.48 -17.86
N GLY A 856 12.97 -2.78 -17.69
CA GLY A 856 11.90 -3.79 -17.65
C GLY A 856 10.97 -3.60 -16.45
N LEU A 857 11.53 -3.28 -15.28
CA LEU A 857 10.74 -3.00 -14.09
C LEU A 857 9.89 -1.74 -14.26
N SER A 858 10.49 -0.63 -14.70
CA SER A 858 9.78 0.65 -14.89
C SER A 858 8.65 0.51 -15.91
N LEU A 859 8.88 -0.17 -17.04
CA LEU A 859 7.86 -0.42 -18.05
C LEU A 859 6.74 -1.33 -17.54
N SER A 860 7.06 -2.35 -16.73
CA SER A 860 6.05 -3.28 -16.22
C SER A 860 5.14 -2.67 -15.15
N GLN A 861 5.70 -1.82 -14.27
CA GLN A 861 4.97 -1.13 -13.20
C GLN A 861 4.10 -0.01 -13.75
N ALA A 862 4.64 0.84 -14.63
CA ALA A 862 3.91 1.96 -15.21
C ALA A 862 2.86 1.56 -16.26
N LEU A 863 2.81 0.29 -16.67
CA LEU A 863 2.09 -0.11 -17.87
C LEU A 863 0.59 0.24 -17.82
N ASP A 864 -0.10 -0.09 -16.73
CA ASP A 864 -1.54 0.16 -16.61
C ASP A 864 -1.85 1.66 -16.61
N GLY A 865 -1.09 2.45 -15.85
CA GLY A 865 -1.21 3.90 -15.82
C GLY A 865 -0.96 4.52 -17.19
N PHE A 866 0.10 4.08 -17.87
CA PHE A 866 0.52 4.61 -19.16
C PHE A 866 -0.47 4.32 -20.30
N VAL A 867 -1.14 3.16 -20.30
CA VAL A 867 -2.09 2.80 -21.38
C VAL A 867 -3.53 3.21 -21.10
N LYS A 868 -3.92 3.43 -19.83
CA LYS A 868 -5.31 3.69 -19.46
C LYS A 868 -5.90 4.92 -20.16
N LEU A 869 -5.25 6.08 -20.04
CA LEU A 869 -5.75 7.31 -20.66
C LEU A 869 -5.70 7.23 -22.21
N PRO A 870 -4.58 6.84 -22.86
CA PRO A 870 -4.54 6.68 -24.32
C PRO A 870 -5.58 5.71 -24.88
N LEU A 871 -5.77 4.55 -24.26
CA LEU A 871 -6.64 3.52 -24.83
C LEU A 871 -8.11 3.74 -24.46
N CYS A 872 -8.42 3.97 -23.19
CA CYS A 872 -9.81 4.07 -22.75
C CYS A 872 -10.41 5.46 -23.02
N GLU A 873 -9.67 6.54 -22.79
CA GLU A 873 -10.22 7.89 -22.92
C GLU A 873 -10.05 8.48 -24.33
N ILE A 874 -8.91 8.25 -24.99
CA ILE A 874 -8.66 8.80 -26.33
C ILE A 874 -9.21 7.86 -27.41
N LEU A 875 -8.78 6.59 -27.44
CA LEU A 875 -9.22 5.62 -28.45
C LEU A 875 -10.55 4.92 -28.14
N LYS A 876 -11.16 5.18 -26.96
CA LYS A 876 -12.45 4.63 -26.52
C LYS A 876 -12.51 3.09 -26.43
N TRP A 877 -11.38 2.45 -26.11
CA TRP A 877 -11.33 1.01 -25.81
C TRP A 877 -12.06 0.68 -24.50
N SER A 878 -12.67 -0.49 -24.44
CA SER A 878 -13.22 -0.98 -23.19
C SER A 878 -12.11 -1.29 -22.17
N PRO A 879 -12.38 -1.19 -20.85
CA PRO A 879 -11.40 -1.57 -19.83
C PRO A 879 -10.88 -3.00 -19.99
N ALA A 880 -11.70 -3.92 -20.49
CA ALA A 880 -11.32 -5.31 -20.74
C ALA A 880 -10.29 -5.43 -21.89
N GLU A 881 -10.50 -4.72 -23.00
CA GLU A 881 -9.55 -4.71 -24.13
C GLU A 881 -8.20 -4.11 -23.74
N MET A 882 -8.21 -3.03 -22.95
CA MET A 882 -6.99 -2.41 -22.41
C MET A 882 -6.23 -3.37 -21.49
N GLN A 883 -6.93 -4.05 -20.56
CA GLN A 883 -6.31 -5.00 -19.64
C GLN A 883 -5.70 -6.21 -20.37
N LEU A 884 -6.38 -6.72 -21.40
CA LEU A 884 -5.85 -7.79 -22.24
C LEU A 884 -4.57 -7.35 -22.98
N PHE A 885 -4.57 -6.15 -23.54
CA PHE A 885 -3.40 -5.58 -24.22
C PHE A 885 -2.22 -5.38 -23.26
N ALA A 886 -2.47 -4.84 -22.07
CA ALA A 886 -1.45 -4.67 -21.03
C ALA A 886 -0.89 -6.03 -20.57
N ALA A 887 -1.74 -7.04 -20.36
CA ALA A 887 -1.32 -8.38 -19.97
C ALA A 887 -0.45 -9.05 -21.04
N GLU A 888 -0.80 -8.91 -22.32
CA GLU A 888 -0.02 -9.41 -23.45
C GLU A 888 1.37 -8.77 -23.50
N MET A 889 1.43 -7.44 -23.37
CA MET A 889 2.70 -6.70 -23.33
C MET A 889 3.56 -7.12 -22.14
N ARG A 890 3.00 -7.25 -20.92
CA ARG A 890 3.75 -7.78 -19.75
C ARG A 890 4.32 -9.16 -20.00
N LYS A 891 3.52 -10.08 -20.58
CA LYS A 891 3.96 -11.44 -20.89
C LYS A 891 5.19 -11.45 -21.80
N VAL A 892 5.22 -10.55 -22.80
CA VAL A 892 6.34 -10.44 -23.74
C VAL A 892 7.57 -9.78 -23.11
N LEU A 893 7.39 -8.72 -22.30
CA LEU A 893 8.47 -8.03 -21.58
C LEU A 893 9.13 -8.90 -20.51
N MET A 894 8.34 -9.72 -19.81
CA MET A 894 8.83 -10.58 -18.72
C MET A 894 9.47 -11.88 -19.21
N ASN A 895 9.38 -12.20 -20.50
CA ASN A 895 9.99 -13.38 -21.09
C ASN A 895 11.43 -13.09 -21.57
N PRO A 896 12.48 -13.64 -20.92
CA PRO A 896 13.86 -13.39 -21.31
C PRO A 896 14.21 -13.92 -22.71
N LYS A 897 13.45 -14.89 -23.23
CA LYS A 897 13.65 -15.41 -24.60
C LYS A 897 13.24 -14.39 -25.67
N THR A 898 12.40 -13.41 -25.34
CA THR A 898 12.02 -12.33 -26.26
C THR A 898 13.23 -11.46 -26.63
N GLN A 899 14.22 -11.32 -25.74
CA GLN A 899 15.39 -10.46 -25.97
C GLN A 899 15.03 -9.04 -26.46
N ALA A 900 14.04 -8.44 -25.81
CA ALA A 900 13.46 -7.16 -26.21
C ALA A 900 14.44 -5.98 -25.99
N TYR A 901 14.42 -4.99 -26.87
CA TYR A 901 15.15 -3.74 -26.72
C TYR A 901 14.40 -2.58 -27.39
N GLY A 902 14.64 -1.35 -26.92
CA GLY A 902 14.18 -0.12 -27.56
C GLY A 902 15.37 0.80 -27.85
N HIS A 903 15.08 1.94 -28.50
CA HIS A 903 16.05 3.03 -28.64
C HIS A 903 15.65 4.19 -27.73
N VAL A 904 16.65 4.94 -27.29
CA VAL A 904 16.47 6.27 -26.68
C VAL A 904 17.31 7.24 -27.48
N PHE A 905 16.68 8.30 -27.97
CA PHE A 905 17.33 9.35 -28.72
C PHE A 905 17.70 10.49 -27.78
N SER A 906 18.94 10.95 -27.86
CA SER A 906 19.35 12.16 -27.15
C SER A 906 20.05 13.11 -28.11
N VAL A 907 19.79 14.40 -27.96
CA VAL A 907 20.52 15.44 -28.67
C VAL A 907 20.95 16.51 -27.67
N TYR A 908 22.15 17.05 -27.86
CA TYR A 908 22.56 18.28 -27.21
C TYR A 908 23.20 19.20 -28.23
N GLY A 909 23.14 20.50 -27.97
CA GLY A 909 23.70 21.53 -28.84
C GLY A 909 23.90 22.82 -28.09
N GLN A 910 24.60 23.76 -28.74
CA GLN A 910 24.99 25.02 -28.14
C GLN A 910 24.36 26.18 -28.92
N LYS A 911 23.92 27.22 -28.22
CA LYS A 911 23.58 28.48 -28.87
C LYS A 911 24.88 29.16 -29.34
N PRO A 912 24.98 29.65 -30.58
CA PRO A 912 26.20 30.28 -31.09
C PRO A 912 26.74 31.38 -30.16
N GLU A 913 28.06 31.46 -30.01
CA GLU A 913 28.69 32.62 -29.37
C GLU A 913 28.44 33.88 -30.20
N ARG A 914 28.38 35.04 -29.53
CA ARG A 914 28.36 36.32 -30.25
C ARG A 914 29.69 36.49 -31.02
N PRO A 915 29.67 37.01 -32.26
CA PRO A 915 30.90 37.33 -32.96
C PRO A 915 31.75 38.24 -32.09
N LYS A 916 33.03 37.90 -31.87
CA LYS A 916 33.97 38.84 -31.25
C LYS A 916 34.04 40.07 -32.14
N GLU A 917 33.55 41.22 -31.66
CA GLU A 917 33.81 42.50 -32.33
C GLU A 917 35.32 42.66 -32.46
N SER A 918 35.82 42.56 -33.69
CA SER A 918 37.20 42.91 -33.99
C SER A 918 37.42 44.34 -33.57
N SER A 919 38.21 44.55 -32.52
CA SER A 919 38.72 45.87 -32.15
C SER A 919 39.35 46.49 -33.41
N PRO A 920 38.98 47.72 -33.83
CA PRO A 920 39.63 48.34 -34.97
C PRO A 920 41.11 48.46 -34.66
N ALA A 921 41.94 47.95 -35.58
CA ALA A 921 43.39 48.06 -35.49
C ALA A 921 43.75 49.54 -35.30
N ALA A 922 44.54 49.82 -34.26
CA ALA A 922 45.17 51.11 -34.11
C ALA A 922 46.27 51.25 -35.18
N GLU A 923 46.04 52.23 -36.06
CA GLU A 923 46.87 52.77 -37.16
C GLU A 923 47.20 51.90 -38.38
#